data_AF-A0AAD0P5R4-F1
#
_entry.id   AF-A0AAD0P5R4-F1
#
_cell.length_a   1.000
_cell.length_b   1.000
_cell.length_c   1.000
_cell.angle_alpha   90.00
_cell.angle_beta   90.00
_cell.angle_gamma   90.00
#
_symmetry.space_group_name_H-M   'P 1'
#
loop_
_entity.id
_entity.type
_entity.pdbx_description
1 polymer ?
#
loop_
_entity_poly.entity_id
_entity_poly.type
_entity_poly.pdbx_seq_one_letter_code
_entity_poly.pdbx_strand_id
1 'polypeptide(L)'
;MFGVNIGCELERGKVLAKVASGTKPVYEMHVAGRALEATGNHQFLVARRVEEGKRTRWTAVWAPLEEIESGEPIAVARVLPDDSGTIFFSESELDIKNRTRQCLYFPCQNSVDLLWLLGLWLGDGHTAAPHKHMRQVAFSVPAGDPVHHTAIRVVSEQFGANVTVVNCGFIVSSKAFETWLAELGFSGDEKTKRLPAWIYSLPHEHQLALIGGLVDADGWTESSGATMSIAFASRELLEDVRQLAIGCGLYPDGALVERTRSATCRDGRIVTSTSWRLRIQGSLDRVGTRTPGKRGKPVSNKGRRQRYVAAAGLNFSSLSTDTVGFARLKSKTLVGEKPTYDIQVVGLENFVANGIVAHNSFIYVPPGVHVDIPLQAYFRINTENMGQFERTLIIADTGSYVHYVEGCTAPIYKSDSLHSAVVEIIVKPHARVRYTTIQNWSNNVYNLVTKRARVETGATMEWIDGNIGSKVTMKYPAVWMTGEHAKGEVLSVAFAGEGQHQDTGAKMLHLASNTSSNIVSKSVARGGGRTSYRGLVQVNKGAHGSRSSVKCDALLVDTISRSDTYPYVDIREDDVTMGHEATVSKVSENQLFYLMSRGLAEDEAMAMVVRGFVEPIAKELPMEYALELNRLIELQMEGAVG
;
A
#
# COMPACT_ATOMS: atom_id res chain seq x y z
N MET A 1 4.03 -4.06 -9.07
CA MET A 1 3.31 -5.11 -8.31
C MET A 1 2.21 -5.65 -9.19
N PHE A 2 1.92 -6.95 -9.13
CA PHE A 2 0.87 -7.56 -9.96
C PHE A 2 -0.43 -7.66 -9.18
N GLY A 3 -1.56 -7.57 -9.87
CA GLY A 3 -2.90 -7.84 -9.36
C GLY A 3 -3.70 -8.63 -10.40
N VAL A 4 -4.91 -9.03 -10.07
CA VAL A 4 -5.83 -9.83 -10.88
C VAL A 4 -6.96 -8.94 -11.40
N ASN A 5 -7.17 -8.91 -12.71
CA ASN A 5 -8.28 -8.17 -13.32
C ASN A 5 -9.59 -8.99 -13.32
N ILE A 6 -10.67 -8.40 -13.86
CA ILE A 6 -12.01 -9.03 -13.92
C ILE A 6 -11.99 -10.36 -14.70
N GLY A 7 -11.06 -10.54 -15.64
CA GLY A 7 -10.87 -11.76 -16.42
C GLY A 7 -10.07 -12.86 -15.73
N CYS A 8 -9.69 -12.70 -14.46
CA CYS A 8 -8.77 -13.60 -13.75
C CYS A 8 -7.37 -13.69 -14.41
N GLU A 9 -6.92 -12.60 -15.06
CA GLU A 9 -5.58 -12.48 -15.62
C GLU A 9 -4.70 -11.58 -14.74
N LEU A 10 -3.39 -11.85 -14.72
CA LEU A 10 -2.45 -10.98 -14.01
C LEU A 10 -2.17 -9.72 -14.82
N GLU A 11 -2.31 -8.58 -14.16
CA GLU A 11 -2.01 -7.27 -14.71
C GLU A 11 -0.97 -6.56 -13.83
N ARG A 12 -0.13 -5.74 -14.46
CA ARG A 12 0.94 -5.01 -13.77
C ARG A 12 0.44 -3.63 -13.36
N GLY A 13 0.62 -3.27 -12.09
CA GLY A 13 0.37 -1.92 -11.59
C GLY A 13 1.55 -1.38 -10.77
N LYS A 14 1.69 -0.06 -10.77
CA LYS A 14 2.72 0.64 -9.97
C LYS A 14 2.28 0.68 -8.50
N VAL A 15 3.18 0.38 -7.57
CA VAL A 15 2.90 0.59 -6.13
C VAL A 15 2.98 2.08 -5.86
N LEU A 16 1.90 2.68 -5.38
CA LEU A 16 1.86 4.12 -5.09
C LEU A 16 2.30 4.44 -3.67
N ALA A 17 1.95 3.58 -2.71
CA ALA A 17 2.23 3.80 -1.30
C ALA A 17 2.28 2.48 -0.51
N LYS A 18 3.04 2.48 0.58
CA LYS A 18 3.05 1.48 1.66
C LYS A 18 2.76 2.23 2.96
N VAL A 19 1.62 1.95 3.59
CA VAL A 19 1.13 2.69 4.76
C VAL A 19 1.11 1.78 5.98
N ALA A 20 1.71 2.18 7.09
CA ALA A 20 1.65 1.41 8.33
C ALA A 20 0.23 1.44 8.92
N SER A 21 -0.41 0.28 9.06
CA SER A 21 -1.79 0.14 9.54
C SER A 21 -1.88 -0.31 11.00
N GLY A 22 -0.79 -0.15 11.75
CA GLY A 22 -0.69 -0.40 13.19
C GLY A 22 -0.37 -1.85 13.56
N THR A 23 -0.34 -2.14 14.86
CA THR A 23 -0.17 -3.50 15.35
C THR A 23 -1.54 -4.19 15.41
N LYS A 24 -1.71 -5.30 14.69
CA LYS A 24 -2.96 -6.06 14.62
C LYS A 24 -2.70 -7.55 14.83
N PRO A 25 -3.69 -8.34 15.26
CA PRO A 25 -3.62 -9.79 15.22
C PRO A 25 -3.35 -10.28 13.79
N VAL A 26 -2.21 -10.94 13.60
CA VAL A 26 -1.75 -11.46 12.30
C VAL A 26 -1.84 -12.97 12.30
N TYR A 27 -2.45 -13.51 11.26
CA TYR A 27 -2.55 -14.93 10.99
C TYR A 27 -1.56 -15.32 9.91
N GLU A 28 -0.83 -16.42 10.11
CA GLU A 28 -0.05 -17.06 9.07
C GLU A 28 -0.94 -18.09 8.37
N MET A 29 -1.08 -17.93 7.06
CA MET A 29 -1.81 -18.84 6.19
C MET A 29 -0.86 -19.59 5.27
N HIS A 30 -1.10 -20.89 5.08
CA HIS A 30 -0.29 -21.74 4.19
C HIS A 30 -1.11 -22.22 3.00
N VAL A 31 -0.72 -21.82 1.79
CA VAL A 31 -1.41 -22.17 0.54
C VAL A 31 -0.39 -22.60 -0.51
N ALA A 32 -0.56 -23.79 -1.10
CA ALA A 32 0.33 -24.28 -2.17
C ALA A 32 1.84 -24.30 -1.86
N GLY A 33 2.23 -24.44 -0.58
CA GLY A 33 3.62 -24.36 -0.15
C GLY A 33 4.12 -22.94 0.12
N ARG A 34 3.27 -21.92 -0.09
CA ARG A 34 3.54 -20.52 0.24
C ARG A 34 2.98 -20.21 1.63
N ALA A 35 3.68 -19.35 2.36
CA ALA A 35 3.21 -18.79 3.62
C ALA A 35 3.00 -17.28 3.44
N LEU A 36 1.88 -16.76 3.95
CA LEU A 36 1.60 -15.33 3.99
C LEU A 36 1.06 -14.99 5.38
N GLU A 37 1.52 -13.86 5.89
CA GLU A 37 1.00 -13.27 7.12
C GLU A 37 0.05 -12.14 6.75
N ALA A 38 -1.18 -12.18 7.26
CA ALA A 38 -2.20 -11.17 7.00
C ALA A 38 -3.16 -11.00 8.19
N THR A 39 -3.86 -9.88 8.26
CA THR A 39 -4.88 -9.62 9.28
C THR A 39 -6.15 -10.41 9.01
N GLY A 40 -6.93 -10.70 10.05
CA GLY A 40 -8.17 -11.49 9.92
C GLY A 40 -9.18 -10.90 8.92
N ASN A 41 -9.30 -9.58 8.89
CA ASN A 41 -10.20 -8.86 7.99
C ASN A 41 -9.66 -8.70 6.55
N HIS A 42 -8.43 -9.14 6.27
CA HIS A 42 -7.81 -8.94 4.96
C HIS A 42 -8.47 -9.87 3.93
N GLN A 43 -8.91 -9.30 2.81
CA GLN A 43 -9.72 -10.00 1.81
C GLN A 43 -8.84 -10.81 0.85
N PHE A 44 -9.24 -12.05 0.58
CA PHE A 44 -8.62 -12.96 -0.38
C PHE A 44 -9.66 -13.44 -1.40
N LEU A 45 -9.22 -13.71 -2.63
CA LEU A 45 -10.09 -14.24 -3.67
C LEU A 45 -10.22 -15.76 -3.49
N VAL A 46 -11.42 -16.23 -3.16
CA VAL A 46 -11.75 -17.63 -2.82
C VAL A 46 -12.71 -18.20 -3.85
N ALA A 47 -12.50 -19.45 -4.28
CA ALA A 47 -13.46 -20.14 -5.13
C ALA A 47 -14.52 -20.84 -4.24
N ARG A 48 -15.76 -20.35 -4.28
CA ARG A 48 -16.90 -20.93 -3.55
C ARG A 48 -17.95 -21.47 -4.53
N ARG A 49 -18.75 -22.43 -4.05
CA ARG A 49 -19.89 -22.97 -4.81
C ARG A 49 -21.09 -22.05 -4.63
N VAL A 50 -21.69 -21.66 -5.75
CA VAL A 50 -22.98 -20.97 -5.77
C VAL A 50 -24.00 -21.91 -6.41
N GLU A 51 -25.13 -22.10 -5.72
CA GLU A 51 -26.25 -22.90 -6.23
C GLU A 51 -27.16 -21.99 -7.06
N GLU A 52 -27.29 -22.32 -8.34
CA GLU A 52 -28.17 -21.60 -9.27
C GLU A 52 -29.17 -22.62 -9.84
N GLY A 53 -30.30 -22.78 -9.13
CA GLY A 53 -31.30 -23.80 -9.45
C GLY A 53 -30.78 -25.23 -9.24
N LYS A 54 -30.75 -26.06 -10.30
CA LYS A 54 -30.29 -27.48 -10.25
C LYS A 54 -28.79 -27.65 -10.58
N ARG A 55 -28.04 -26.57 -10.79
CA ARG A 55 -26.63 -26.63 -11.19
C ARG A 55 -25.76 -25.91 -10.15
N THR A 56 -24.68 -26.57 -9.75
CA THR A 56 -23.64 -25.99 -8.89
C THR A 56 -22.53 -25.43 -9.75
N ARG A 57 -22.25 -24.13 -9.63
CA ARG A 57 -21.13 -23.47 -10.33
C ARG A 57 -20.12 -22.96 -9.31
N TRP A 58 -18.84 -23.00 -9.67
CA TRP A 58 -17.79 -22.36 -8.92
C TRP A 58 -17.65 -20.89 -9.34
N THR A 59 -17.65 -19.99 -8.37
CA THR A 59 -17.46 -18.56 -8.56
C THR A 59 -16.34 -18.07 -7.64
N ALA A 60 -15.53 -17.14 -8.14
CA ALA A 60 -14.52 -16.48 -7.33
C ALA A 60 -15.17 -15.32 -6.56
N VAL A 61 -15.03 -15.29 -5.25
CA VAL A 61 -15.59 -14.29 -4.35
C VAL A 61 -14.51 -13.78 -3.39
N TRP A 62 -14.56 -12.51 -3.03
CA TRP A 62 -13.69 -11.97 -1.99
C TRP A 62 -14.24 -12.37 -0.62
N ALA A 63 -13.36 -12.89 0.24
CA ALA A 63 -13.70 -13.22 1.62
C ALA A 63 -12.56 -12.79 2.57
N PRO A 64 -12.86 -12.25 3.76
CA PRO A 64 -11.84 -11.94 4.76
C PRO A 64 -11.21 -13.22 5.29
N LEU A 65 -9.90 -13.20 5.59
CA LEU A 65 -9.15 -14.36 6.06
C LEU A 65 -9.78 -15.09 7.24
N GLU A 66 -10.43 -14.37 8.15
CA GLU A 66 -11.13 -14.94 9.31
C GLU A 66 -12.30 -15.84 8.93
N GLU A 67 -13.00 -15.53 7.84
CA GLU A 67 -14.12 -16.31 7.29
C GLU A 67 -13.69 -17.44 6.35
N ILE A 68 -12.40 -17.55 6.03
CA ILE A 68 -11.89 -18.61 5.14
C ILE A 68 -11.54 -19.84 5.97
N GLU A 69 -12.15 -20.97 5.65
CA GLU A 69 -11.90 -22.24 6.32
C GLU A 69 -10.73 -23.02 5.69
N SER A 70 -10.03 -23.80 6.53
CA SER A 70 -9.00 -24.71 6.05
C SER A 70 -9.61 -25.69 5.05
N GLY A 71 -9.01 -25.79 3.86
CA GLY A 71 -9.50 -26.61 2.76
C GLY A 71 -10.19 -25.81 1.64
N GLU A 72 -10.58 -24.55 1.87
CA GLU A 72 -11.13 -23.69 0.84
C GLU A 72 -10.07 -23.31 -0.22
N PRO A 73 -10.42 -23.24 -1.51
CA PRO A 73 -9.48 -22.88 -2.57
C PRO A 73 -9.30 -21.36 -2.66
N ILE A 74 -8.06 -20.89 -2.47
CA ILE A 74 -7.67 -19.48 -2.58
C ILE A 74 -6.90 -19.25 -3.88
N ALA A 75 -7.10 -18.09 -4.50
CA ALA A 75 -6.43 -17.69 -5.72
C ALA A 75 -4.93 -17.48 -5.50
N VAL A 76 -4.13 -18.03 -6.42
CA VAL A 76 -2.68 -18.03 -6.39
C VAL A 76 -2.10 -17.77 -7.78
N ALA A 77 -1.05 -16.96 -7.84
CA ALA A 77 -0.32 -16.73 -9.09
C ALA A 77 0.46 -17.98 -9.50
N ARG A 78 0.36 -18.39 -10.76
CA ARG A 78 1.09 -19.54 -11.32
C ARG A 78 2.50 -19.14 -11.77
N VAL A 79 2.60 -18.01 -12.46
CA VAL A 79 3.83 -17.36 -12.95
C VAL A 79 3.55 -15.85 -12.98
N LEU A 80 4.49 -15.01 -12.53
CA LEU A 80 4.36 -13.56 -12.69
C LEU A 80 4.92 -13.15 -14.07
N PRO A 81 4.29 -12.24 -14.84
CA PRO A 81 4.86 -11.78 -16.11
C PRO A 81 6.23 -11.12 -15.95
N ASP A 82 7.17 -11.43 -16.84
CA ASP A 82 8.50 -10.81 -16.90
C ASP A 82 8.43 -9.39 -17.48
N ASP A 83 9.23 -8.46 -16.96
CA ASP A 83 9.52 -7.20 -17.63
C ASP A 83 10.65 -7.44 -18.63
N SER A 84 10.37 -7.38 -19.93
CA SER A 84 11.32 -7.64 -21.03
C SER A 84 12.40 -6.57 -21.22
N GLY A 85 12.70 -5.77 -20.19
CA GLY A 85 13.67 -4.68 -20.26
C GLY A 85 15.08 -5.16 -19.91
N THR A 86 16.01 -5.09 -20.85
CA THR A 86 17.44 -5.10 -20.54
C THR A 86 17.75 -3.83 -19.73
N ILE A 87 18.08 -3.98 -18.45
CA ILE A 87 18.55 -2.85 -17.64
C ILE A 87 20.00 -2.55 -18.07
N PHE A 88 20.26 -1.30 -18.44
CA PHE A 88 21.59 -0.79 -18.74
C PHE A 88 22.18 -0.15 -17.48
N PHE A 89 23.43 -0.47 -17.15
CA PHE A 89 24.16 0.31 -16.14
C PHE A 89 24.56 1.64 -16.79
N SER A 90 24.19 2.78 -16.19
CA SER A 90 24.49 4.09 -16.78
C SER A 90 26.02 4.30 -16.83
N GLU A 91 26.57 4.55 -18.02
CA GLU A 91 28.01 4.79 -18.23
C GLU A 91 28.51 6.09 -17.56
N SER A 92 27.62 6.93 -17.02
CA SER A 92 27.94 8.27 -16.53
C SER A 92 28.20 8.41 -15.02
N GLU A 93 28.10 7.34 -14.22
CA GLU A 93 28.31 7.43 -12.75
C GLU A 93 29.53 6.65 -12.22
N LEU A 94 30.17 5.81 -13.03
CA LEU A 94 31.36 5.05 -12.62
C LEU A 94 32.66 5.80 -12.98
N ASP A 95 32.90 6.99 -12.41
CA ASP A 95 34.25 7.62 -12.42
C ASP A 95 35.17 6.91 -11.41
N ILE A 96 35.32 5.59 -11.60
CA ILE A 96 36.27 4.81 -10.83
C ILE A 96 37.66 5.15 -11.37
N LYS A 97 38.35 6.05 -10.67
CA LYS A 97 39.78 6.33 -10.90
C LYS A 97 40.59 5.03 -10.79
N ASN A 98 40.78 4.36 -11.92
CA ASN A 98 41.48 3.09 -12.04
C ASN A 98 43.00 3.31 -11.91
N ARG A 99 43.46 3.67 -10.70
CA ARG A 99 44.88 3.91 -10.38
C ARG A 99 45.67 2.61 -10.12
N THR A 100 45.28 1.52 -10.77
CA THR A 100 45.91 0.20 -10.64
C THR A 100 46.43 -0.28 -12.00
N ARG A 101 47.45 -1.16 -12.00
CA ARG A 101 48.12 -1.70 -13.22
C ARG A 101 47.20 -2.50 -14.16
N GLN A 102 45.93 -2.69 -13.84
CA GLN A 102 44.99 -3.56 -14.55
C GLN A 102 43.75 -2.77 -14.96
N CYS A 103 43.54 -2.62 -16.27
CA CYS A 103 42.31 -2.07 -16.84
C CYS A 103 41.22 -3.13 -16.75
N LEU A 104 40.16 -2.87 -15.97
CA LEU A 104 38.97 -3.71 -15.92
C LEU A 104 37.90 -3.12 -16.83
N TYR A 105 37.10 -3.99 -17.43
CA TYR A 105 35.86 -3.65 -18.09
C TYR A 105 34.71 -3.88 -17.11
N PHE A 106 33.69 -3.03 -17.12
CA PHE A 106 32.47 -3.25 -16.35
C PHE A 106 31.31 -3.37 -17.34
N PRO A 107 30.66 -4.54 -17.44
CA PRO A 107 29.57 -4.73 -18.39
C PRO A 107 28.48 -3.68 -18.18
N CYS A 108 28.04 -3.04 -19.27
CA CYS A 108 26.90 -2.10 -19.26
C CYS A 108 25.56 -2.82 -19.50
N GLN A 109 25.60 -4.13 -19.78
CA GLN A 109 24.42 -4.98 -20.02
C GLN A 109 24.45 -6.23 -19.14
N ASN A 110 23.26 -6.71 -18.79
CA ASN A 110 23.09 -7.96 -18.07
C ASN A 110 23.26 -9.16 -19.02
N SER A 111 23.87 -10.23 -18.52
CA SER A 111 23.97 -11.51 -19.22
C SER A 111 23.69 -12.67 -18.26
N VAL A 112 23.26 -13.81 -18.79
CA VAL A 112 23.06 -15.06 -18.00
C VAL A 112 24.33 -15.43 -17.22
N ASP A 113 25.51 -15.24 -17.83
CA ASP A 113 26.80 -15.51 -17.21
C ASP A 113 27.12 -14.55 -16.06
N LEU A 114 26.85 -13.26 -16.25
CA LEU A 114 27.04 -12.25 -15.21
C LEU A 114 26.11 -12.52 -14.01
N LEU A 115 24.83 -12.79 -14.26
CA LEU A 115 23.86 -13.00 -13.18
C LEU A 115 24.11 -14.31 -12.44
N TRP A 116 24.52 -15.36 -13.15
CA TRP A 116 25.01 -16.59 -12.51
C TRP A 116 26.22 -16.33 -11.61
N LEU A 117 27.21 -15.54 -12.07
CA LEU A 117 28.38 -15.19 -11.26
C LEU A 117 27.98 -14.35 -10.03
N LEU A 118 27.03 -13.43 -10.15
CA LEU A 118 26.49 -12.67 -9.02
C LEU A 118 25.76 -13.57 -8.01
N GLY A 119 25.05 -14.60 -8.49
CA GLY A 119 24.50 -15.65 -7.65
C GLY A 119 25.58 -16.41 -6.87
N LEU A 120 26.67 -16.77 -7.55
CA LEU A 120 27.82 -17.42 -6.93
C LEU A 120 28.51 -16.50 -5.90
N TRP A 121 28.62 -15.19 -6.19
CA TRP A 121 29.14 -14.19 -5.26
C TRP A 121 28.30 -14.09 -3.98
N LEU A 122 26.98 -14.18 -4.08
CA LEU A 122 26.10 -14.11 -2.92
C LEU A 122 26.32 -15.28 -1.95
N GLY A 123 26.58 -16.48 -2.46
CA GLY A 123 26.97 -17.63 -1.63
C GLY A 123 28.42 -17.56 -1.18
N ASP A 124 29.35 -17.78 -2.11
CA ASP A 124 30.76 -18.03 -1.80
C ASP A 124 31.68 -16.79 -1.88
N GLY A 125 31.13 -15.62 -2.22
CA GLY A 125 31.90 -14.39 -2.37
C GLY A 125 32.21 -13.67 -1.06
N HIS A 126 33.37 -13.02 -0.94
CA HIS A 126 33.66 -12.07 0.13
C HIS A 126 34.69 -11.01 -0.27
N THR A 127 34.65 -9.86 0.39
CA THR A 127 35.63 -8.77 0.20
C THR A 127 36.68 -8.80 1.31
N ALA A 128 37.94 -8.55 0.97
CA ALA A 128 39.04 -8.46 1.93
C ALA A 128 39.88 -7.18 1.73
N ALA A 129 40.38 -6.64 2.84
CA ALA A 129 41.21 -5.43 2.89
C ALA A 129 42.57 -5.72 3.54
N PRO A 130 43.47 -6.46 2.87
CA PRO A 130 44.74 -6.91 3.48
C PRO A 130 45.68 -5.75 3.86
N HIS A 131 45.56 -4.61 3.16
CA HIS A 131 46.35 -3.40 3.42
C HIS A 131 45.50 -2.13 3.24
N LYS A 132 45.98 -1.00 3.78
CA LYS A 132 45.29 0.31 3.76
C LYS A 132 44.81 0.76 2.37
N HIS A 133 45.51 0.36 1.31
CA HIS A 133 45.22 0.76 -0.08
C HIS A 133 44.87 -0.42 -1.01
N MET A 134 44.74 -1.64 -0.49
CA MET A 134 44.44 -2.82 -1.28
C MET A 134 43.07 -3.38 -0.92
N ARG A 135 42.34 -3.81 -1.94
CA ARG A 135 41.01 -4.40 -1.85
C ARG A 135 40.95 -5.62 -2.75
N GLN A 136 40.30 -6.66 -2.25
CA GLN A 136 40.24 -7.98 -2.87
C GLN A 136 38.81 -8.48 -2.88
N VAL A 137 38.38 -8.99 -4.03
CA VAL A 137 37.12 -9.68 -4.25
C VAL A 137 37.47 -11.16 -4.39
N ALA A 138 37.04 -11.98 -3.45
CA ALA A 138 37.40 -13.39 -3.37
C ALA A 138 36.17 -14.28 -3.51
N PHE A 139 36.30 -15.40 -4.22
CA PHE A 139 35.28 -16.45 -4.34
C PHE A 139 35.82 -17.73 -3.71
N SER A 140 35.13 -18.25 -2.71
CA SER A 140 35.48 -19.45 -1.95
C SER A 140 35.16 -20.74 -2.71
N VAL A 141 35.59 -20.83 -3.97
CA VAL A 141 35.32 -21.95 -4.88
C VAL A 141 36.64 -22.68 -5.14
N PRO A 142 36.97 -23.77 -4.42
CA PRO A 142 38.27 -24.45 -4.56
C PRO A 142 38.47 -25.04 -5.95
N ALA A 143 39.72 -25.31 -6.34
CA ALA A 143 40.06 -25.86 -7.67
C ALA A 143 39.37 -27.20 -8.00
N GLY A 144 38.95 -27.97 -6.99
CA GLY A 144 38.21 -29.22 -7.16
C GLY A 144 36.70 -29.05 -7.37
N ASP A 145 36.17 -27.83 -7.23
CA ASP A 145 34.75 -27.56 -7.44
C ASP A 145 34.43 -27.51 -8.95
N PRO A 146 33.34 -28.19 -9.41
CA PRO A 146 32.93 -28.20 -10.82
C PRO A 146 32.78 -26.82 -11.47
N VAL A 147 32.47 -25.77 -10.71
CA VAL A 147 32.28 -24.42 -11.26
C VAL A 147 33.52 -23.53 -11.18
N HIS A 148 34.62 -23.99 -10.57
CA HIS A 148 35.85 -23.18 -10.39
C HIS A 148 36.37 -22.56 -11.69
N HIS A 149 36.67 -23.40 -12.69
CA HIS A 149 37.18 -22.93 -13.99
C HIS A 149 36.15 -22.08 -14.73
N THR A 150 34.87 -22.40 -14.58
CA THR A 150 33.79 -21.64 -15.21
C THR A 150 33.68 -20.24 -14.60
N ALA A 151 33.75 -20.11 -13.28
CA ALA A 151 33.71 -18.84 -12.58
C ALA A 151 34.90 -17.94 -12.96
N ILE A 152 36.12 -18.50 -13.01
CA ILE A 152 37.31 -17.77 -13.46
C ILE A 152 37.16 -17.31 -14.91
N ARG A 153 36.63 -18.16 -15.80
CA ARG A 153 36.38 -17.81 -17.20
C ARG A 153 35.39 -16.64 -17.30
N VAL A 154 34.26 -16.72 -16.61
CA VAL A 154 33.24 -15.64 -16.62
C VAL A 154 33.84 -14.34 -16.09
N VAL A 155 34.60 -14.38 -14.99
CA VAL A 155 35.27 -13.19 -14.44
C VAL A 155 36.27 -12.58 -15.44
N SER A 156 37.02 -13.43 -16.14
CA SER A 156 38.00 -12.98 -17.13
C SER A 156 37.33 -12.40 -18.38
N GLU A 157 36.28 -13.04 -18.89
CA GLU A 157 35.56 -12.62 -20.10
C GLU A 157 34.70 -11.37 -19.87
N GLN A 158 33.99 -11.29 -18.74
CA GLN A 158 33.09 -10.17 -18.46
C GLN A 158 33.84 -8.91 -18.01
N PHE A 159 34.96 -9.07 -17.29
CA PHE A 159 35.66 -7.93 -16.67
C PHE A 159 37.08 -7.68 -17.18
N GLY A 160 37.63 -8.55 -18.03
CA GLY A 160 39.07 -8.52 -18.37
C GLY A 160 39.96 -8.74 -17.13
N ALA A 161 39.45 -9.45 -16.13
CA ALA A 161 40.10 -9.54 -14.83
C ALA A 161 41.15 -10.67 -14.79
N ASN A 162 42.40 -10.33 -14.48
CA ASN A 162 43.40 -11.26 -13.98
C ASN A 162 43.00 -11.79 -12.59
N VAL A 163 42.99 -13.11 -12.48
CA VAL A 163 42.59 -13.83 -11.27
C VAL A 163 43.81 -14.48 -10.62
N THR A 164 43.92 -14.39 -9.31
CA THR A 164 44.92 -15.13 -8.50
C THR A 164 44.25 -16.32 -7.85
N VAL A 165 44.67 -17.54 -8.20
CA VAL A 165 44.15 -18.77 -7.57
C VAL A 165 44.80 -18.96 -6.20
N VAL A 166 43.98 -19.30 -5.20
CA VAL A 166 44.41 -19.59 -3.83
C VAL A 166 43.83 -20.94 -3.38
N ASN A 167 44.31 -21.49 -2.27
CA ASN A 167 43.93 -22.84 -1.83
C ASN A 167 42.41 -23.04 -1.66
N CYS A 168 41.71 -22.00 -1.18
CA CYS A 168 40.28 -22.05 -0.90
C CYS A 168 39.42 -21.43 -2.01
N GLY A 169 39.99 -21.02 -3.14
CA GLY A 169 39.25 -20.16 -4.06
C GLY A 169 40.08 -19.43 -5.10
N PHE A 170 39.58 -18.26 -5.49
CA PHE A 170 40.31 -17.34 -6.34
C PHE A 170 39.99 -15.88 -6.00
N ILE A 171 40.90 -14.97 -6.33
CA ILE A 171 40.88 -13.58 -5.89
C ILE A 171 41.11 -12.63 -7.08
N VAL A 172 40.32 -11.57 -7.14
CA VAL A 172 40.56 -10.38 -7.98
C VAL A 172 40.99 -9.23 -7.08
N SER A 173 42.25 -8.80 -7.20
CA SER A 173 42.78 -7.67 -6.41
C SER A 173 42.45 -6.33 -7.07
N SER A 174 41.24 -5.83 -6.84
CA SER A 174 40.78 -4.58 -7.43
C SER A 174 39.79 -3.84 -6.53
N LYS A 175 40.13 -2.59 -6.18
CA LYS A 175 39.21 -1.64 -5.53
C LYS A 175 38.03 -1.27 -6.44
N ALA A 176 38.29 -1.20 -7.75
CA ALA A 176 37.27 -0.91 -8.74
C ALA A 176 36.18 -1.99 -8.77
N PHE A 177 36.59 -3.27 -8.75
CA PHE A 177 35.65 -4.40 -8.74
C PHE A 177 34.79 -4.40 -7.47
N GLU A 178 35.40 -4.21 -6.30
CA GLU A 178 34.67 -4.11 -5.02
C GLU A 178 33.66 -2.96 -5.04
N THR A 179 34.08 -1.79 -5.54
CA THR A 179 33.21 -0.60 -5.61
C THR A 179 32.04 -0.83 -6.55
N TRP A 180 32.29 -1.44 -7.72
CA TRP A 180 31.26 -1.82 -8.67
C TRP A 180 30.24 -2.79 -8.06
N LEU A 181 30.67 -3.84 -7.36
CA LEU A 181 29.76 -4.74 -6.64
C LEU A 181 28.91 -4.00 -5.61
N ALA A 182 29.52 -3.09 -4.84
CA ALA A 182 28.82 -2.30 -3.84
C ALA A 182 27.78 -1.35 -4.46
N GLU A 183 28.10 -0.68 -5.57
CA GLU A 183 27.18 0.20 -6.28
C GLU A 183 25.99 -0.57 -6.88
N LEU A 184 26.21 -1.82 -7.30
CA LEU A 184 25.12 -2.70 -7.74
C LEU A 184 24.24 -3.24 -6.59
N GLY A 185 24.62 -2.97 -5.34
CA GLY A 185 23.94 -3.45 -4.14
C GLY A 185 24.40 -4.83 -3.67
N PHE A 186 25.50 -5.37 -4.19
CA PHE A 186 26.10 -6.65 -3.80
C PHE A 186 27.22 -6.49 -2.76
N SER A 187 26.97 -5.66 -1.75
CA SER A 187 27.83 -5.49 -0.57
C SER A 187 27.37 -6.36 0.61
N GLY A 188 28.26 -6.58 1.57
CA GLY A 188 27.95 -7.27 2.83
C GLY A 188 28.76 -8.54 3.03
N ASP A 189 28.59 -9.13 4.20
CA ASP A 189 29.17 -10.39 4.63
C ASP A 189 28.16 -11.56 4.54
N GLU A 190 28.57 -12.74 5.00
CA GLU A 190 27.76 -13.97 4.98
C GLU A 190 26.36 -13.84 5.63
N LYS A 191 26.14 -12.84 6.49
CA LYS A 191 24.87 -12.62 7.22
C LYS A 191 24.07 -11.44 6.67
N THR A 192 24.73 -10.47 6.05
CA THR A 192 24.16 -9.17 5.69
C THR A 192 23.88 -8.97 4.20
N LYS A 193 24.38 -9.84 3.32
CA LYS A 193 24.08 -9.81 1.88
C LYS A 193 22.57 -9.84 1.60
N ARG A 194 22.13 -9.09 0.59
CA ARG A 194 20.72 -8.98 0.15
C ARG A 194 20.64 -9.01 -1.38
N LEU A 195 19.47 -9.35 -1.92
CA LEU A 195 19.21 -9.15 -3.36
C LEU A 195 18.84 -7.68 -3.63
N PRO A 196 19.52 -7.00 -4.56
CA PRO A 196 19.12 -5.68 -5.01
C PRO A 196 17.72 -5.68 -5.66
N ALA A 197 16.95 -4.61 -5.46
CA ALA A 197 15.57 -4.53 -5.96
C ALA A 197 15.45 -4.65 -7.48
N TRP A 198 16.49 -4.24 -8.24
CA TRP A 198 16.51 -4.31 -9.70
C TRP A 198 16.59 -5.73 -10.25
N ILE A 199 17.01 -6.73 -9.44
CA ILE A 199 17.05 -8.15 -9.84
C ILE A 199 15.65 -8.67 -10.14
N TYR A 200 14.63 -8.22 -9.38
CA TYR A 200 13.24 -8.65 -9.53
C TYR A 200 12.58 -8.16 -10.82
N SER A 201 13.18 -7.18 -11.51
CA SER A 201 12.72 -6.66 -12.80
C SER A 201 13.40 -7.29 -14.01
N LEU A 202 14.37 -8.20 -13.82
CA LEU A 202 15.05 -8.86 -14.94
C LEU A 202 14.16 -9.94 -15.57
N PRO A 203 14.41 -10.31 -16.85
CA PRO A 203 13.79 -11.50 -17.45
C PRO A 203 14.02 -12.75 -16.61
N HIS A 204 13.07 -13.69 -16.57
CA HIS A 204 13.18 -14.88 -15.73
C HIS A 204 14.42 -15.71 -16.03
N GLU A 205 14.90 -15.74 -17.27
CA GLU A 205 16.15 -16.43 -17.62
C GLU A 205 17.34 -15.92 -16.79
N HIS A 206 17.43 -14.61 -16.59
CA HIS A 206 18.48 -13.97 -15.80
C HIS A 206 18.27 -14.22 -14.29
N GLN A 207 17.03 -14.15 -13.81
CA GLN A 207 16.69 -14.48 -12.43
C GLN A 207 17.02 -15.95 -12.10
N LEU A 208 16.68 -16.87 -13.01
CA LEU A 208 16.97 -18.31 -12.90
C LEU A 208 18.46 -18.61 -12.98
N ALA A 209 19.23 -17.82 -13.73
CA ALA A 209 20.69 -17.91 -13.76
C ALA A 209 21.31 -17.53 -12.41
N LEU A 210 20.81 -16.45 -11.78
CA LEU A 210 21.22 -16.04 -10.44
C LEU A 210 20.88 -17.10 -9.39
N ILE A 211 19.67 -17.67 -9.43
CA ILE A 211 19.31 -18.81 -8.56
C ILE A 211 20.26 -19.99 -8.84
N GLY A 212 20.61 -20.25 -10.10
CA GLY A 212 21.57 -21.27 -10.47
C GLY A 212 22.95 -21.08 -9.84
N GLY A 213 23.46 -19.84 -9.81
CA GLY A 213 24.72 -19.49 -9.16
C GLY A 213 24.70 -19.71 -7.65
N LEU A 214 23.61 -19.32 -6.98
CA LEU A 214 23.40 -19.57 -5.55
C LEU A 214 23.38 -21.07 -5.22
N VAL A 215 22.76 -21.86 -6.09
CA VAL A 215 22.72 -23.33 -5.94
C VAL A 215 24.10 -23.93 -6.17
N ASP A 216 24.84 -23.42 -7.15
CA ASP A 216 26.20 -23.87 -7.42
C ASP A 216 27.17 -23.56 -6.28
N ALA A 217 26.96 -22.46 -5.53
CA ALA A 217 27.64 -22.22 -4.25
C ALA A 217 27.16 -23.21 -3.17
N ASP A 218 26.04 -22.91 -2.51
CA ASP A 218 25.63 -23.58 -1.27
C ASP A 218 24.39 -24.49 -1.40
N GLY A 219 23.98 -24.79 -2.63
CA GLY A 219 22.82 -25.63 -2.91
C GLY A 219 23.12 -27.08 -3.26
N TRP A 220 22.10 -27.92 -3.20
CA TRP A 220 22.11 -29.29 -3.69
C TRP A 220 20.71 -29.71 -4.17
N THR A 221 20.67 -30.67 -5.07
CA THR A 221 19.42 -31.28 -5.53
C THR A 221 19.21 -32.60 -4.79
N GLU A 222 18.01 -32.82 -4.23
CA GLU A 222 17.68 -34.06 -3.53
C GLU A 222 17.65 -35.25 -4.49
N SER A 223 17.79 -36.47 -3.98
CA SER A 223 17.95 -37.71 -4.78
C SER A 223 16.86 -37.93 -5.84
N SER A 224 15.65 -37.41 -5.60
CA SER A 224 14.53 -37.50 -6.54
C SER A 224 14.72 -36.63 -7.79
N GLY A 225 15.51 -35.54 -7.68
CA GLY A 225 15.62 -34.48 -8.68
C GLY A 225 14.44 -33.49 -8.69
N ALA A 226 13.42 -33.72 -7.87
CA ALA A 226 12.18 -32.94 -7.84
C ALA A 226 12.23 -31.76 -6.85
N THR A 227 13.26 -31.72 -6.00
CA THR A 227 13.47 -30.70 -4.98
C THR A 227 14.92 -30.26 -5.02
N MET A 228 15.13 -28.94 -5.02
CA MET A 228 16.42 -28.29 -4.86
C MET A 228 16.43 -27.61 -3.50
N SER A 229 17.54 -27.69 -2.77
CA SER A 229 17.72 -27.05 -1.47
C SER A 229 18.88 -26.08 -1.55
N ILE A 230 18.76 -24.95 -0.86
CA ILE A 230 19.83 -23.98 -0.67
C ILE A 230 19.89 -23.63 0.81
N ALA A 231 21.10 -23.49 1.38
CA ALA A 231 21.29 -23.12 2.77
C ALA A 231 22.27 -21.96 2.91
N PHE A 232 21.90 -20.92 3.67
CA PHE A 232 22.75 -19.75 3.91
C PHE A 232 22.71 -19.31 5.37
N ALA A 233 23.70 -18.51 5.78
CA ALA A 233 23.78 -17.87 7.08
C ALA A 233 22.96 -16.56 7.18
N SER A 234 22.38 -16.09 6.06
CA SER A 234 21.45 -14.96 6.07
C SER A 234 20.03 -15.45 5.84
N ARG A 235 19.14 -15.20 6.80
CA ARG A 235 17.70 -15.51 6.69
C ARG A 235 17.04 -14.59 5.67
N GLU A 236 17.44 -13.32 5.66
CA GLU A 236 16.91 -12.26 4.82
C GLU A 236 17.26 -12.50 3.34
N LEU A 237 18.48 -12.98 3.04
CA LEU A 237 18.84 -13.38 1.68
C LEU A 237 17.98 -14.55 1.18
N LEU A 238 17.72 -15.55 2.02
CA LEU A 238 16.86 -16.67 1.64
C LEU A 238 15.41 -16.25 1.43
N GLU A 239 14.94 -15.25 2.17
CA GLU A 239 13.63 -14.65 1.96
C GLU A 239 13.58 -13.91 0.60
N ASP A 240 14.62 -13.15 0.26
CA ASP A 240 14.75 -12.52 -1.05
C ASP A 240 14.73 -13.56 -2.19
N VAL A 241 15.52 -14.64 -2.06
CA VAL A 241 15.57 -15.75 -3.03
C VAL A 241 14.24 -16.48 -3.12
N ARG A 242 13.51 -16.61 -2.01
CA ARG A 242 12.15 -17.17 -1.98
C ARG A 242 11.21 -16.36 -2.87
N GLN A 243 11.23 -15.03 -2.75
CA GLN A 243 10.41 -14.15 -3.59
C GLN A 243 10.81 -14.26 -5.07
N LEU A 244 12.11 -14.28 -5.36
CA LEU A 244 12.62 -14.41 -6.73
C LEU A 244 12.19 -15.74 -7.37
N ALA A 245 12.26 -16.84 -6.63
CA ALA A 245 11.83 -18.16 -7.07
C ALA A 245 10.32 -18.21 -7.36
N ILE A 246 9.49 -17.56 -6.53
CA ILE A 246 8.04 -17.45 -6.76
C ILE A 246 7.77 -16.69 -8.06
N GLY A 247 8.47 -15.59 -8.31
CA GLY A 247 8.35 -14.81 -9.56
C GLY A 247 8.58 -15.67 -10.79
N CYS A 248 9.66 -16.47 -10.78
CA CYS A 248 10.04 -17.39 -11.85
C CYS A 248 9.08 -18.59 -12.06
N GLY A 249 8.04 -18.74 -11.23
CA GLY A 249 7.11 -19.87 -11.26
C GLY A 249 7.66 -21.15 -10.62
N LEU A 250 8.64 -21.02 -9.73
CA LEU A 250 9.10 -22.10 -8.85
C LEU A 250 8.29 -22.10 -7.54
N TYR A 251 8.37 -23.19 -6.79
CA TYR A 251 7.56 -23.42 -5.58
C TYR A 251 8.48 -23.64 -4.38
N PRO A 252 8.91 -22.56 -3.72
CA PRO A 252 9.58 -22.69 -2.44
C PRO A 252 8.63 -23.23 -1.37
N ASP A 253 9.16 -23.96 -0.39
CA ASP A 253 8.42 -24.43 0.79
C ASP A 253 8.12 -23.29 1.78
N GLY A 254 7.10 -23.51 2.62
CA GLY A 254 6.46 -22.45 3.42
C GLY A 254 7.33 -21.84 4.52
N ALA A 255 8.08 -22.66 5.26
CA ALA A 255 8.93 -22.19 6.36
C ALA A 255 10.42 -22.47 6.07
N LEU A 256 11.26 -21.45 6.29
CA LEU A 256 12.71 -21.63 6.32
C LEU A 256 13.07 -22.52 7.51
N VAL A 257 13.85 -23.57 7.25
CA VAL A 257 14.24 -24.50 8.31
C VAL A 257 15.55 -24.02 8.92
N GLU A 258 15.52 -23.59 10.18
CA GLU A 258 16.72 -23.26 10.95
C GLU A 258 17.49 -24.53 11.32
N ARG A 259 18.81 -24.49 11.17
CA ARG A 259 19.74 -25.54 11.56
C ARG A 259 20.96 -24.93 12.23
N THR A 260 21.16 -25.30 13.49
CA THR A 260 22.33 -24.94 14.28
C THR A 260 23.28 -26.13 14.38
N ARG A 261 24.55 -25.92 14.03
CA ARG A 261 25.63 -26.91 14.12
C ARG A 261 26.76 -26.37 14.98
N SER A 262 27.23 -27.15 15.93
CA SER A 262 28.42 -26.84 16.72
C SER A 262 29.57 -27.75 16.29
N ALA A 263 30.72 -27.16 16.00
CA ALA A 263 31.95 -27.86 15.66
C ALA A 263 33.05 -27.47 16.63
N THR A 264 33.81 -28.44 17.11
CA THR A 264 34.99 -28.19 17.95
C THR A 264 36.19 -27.94 17.05
N CYS A 265 36.74 -26.72 17.10
CA CYS A 265 37.98 -26.35 16.43
C CYS A 265 39.17 -27.15 16.99
N ARG A 266 40.25 -27.23 16.21
CA ARG A 266 41.49 -27.94 16.60
C ARG A 266 42.12 -27.40 17.90
N ASP A 267 41.80 -26.17 18.29
CA ASP A 267 42.25 -25.50 19.51
C ASP A 267 41.29 -25.71 20.71
N GLY A 268 40.27 -26.57 20.57
CA GLY A 268 39.29 -26.87 21.63
C GLY A 268 38.11 -25.88 21.72
N ARG A 269 38.09 -24.81 20.91
CA ARG A 269 36.96 -23.86 20.88
C ARG A 269 35.75 -24.49 20.20
N ILE A 270 34.56 -24.33 20.77
CA ILE A 270 33.31 -24.74 20.11
C ILE A 270 32.79 -23.56 19.29
N VAL A 271 32.72 -23.74 17.97
CA VAL A 271 32.13 -22.78 17.04
C VAL A 271 30.73 -23.26 16.68
N THR A 272 29.73 -22.44 17.05
CA THR A 272 28.34 -22.69 16.69
C THR A 272 27.97 -21.83 15.48
N SER A 273 27.42 -22.48 14.45
CA SER A 273 26.96 -21.86 13.21
C SER A 273 25.48 -22.15 13.02
N THR A 274 24.70 -21.10 12.75
CA THR A 274 23.29 -21.20 12.42
C THR A 274 23.11 -20.91 10.94
N SER A 275 22.35 -21.77 10.26
CA SER A 275 22.00 -21.64 8.85
C SER A 275 20.51 -21.85 8.67
N TRP A 276 19.94 -21.25 7.65
CA TRP A 276 18.56 -21.44 7.25
C TRP A 276 18.54 -22.19 5.93
N ARG A 277 17.55 -23.06 5.74
CA ARG A 277 17.38 -23.84 4.52
C ARG A 277 16.07 -23.50 3.82
N LEU A 278 16.15 -23.22 2.53
CA LEU A 278 15.03 -23.10 1.61
C LEU A 278 14.98 -24.33 0.70
N ARG A 279 13.80 -24.93 0.53
CA ARG A 279 13.56 -25.97 -0.47
C ARG A 279 12.71 -25.40 -1.58
N ILE A 280 13.04 -25.70 -2.82
CA ILE A 280 12.40 -25.20 -4.04
C ILE A 280 11.99 -26.40 -4.90
N GLN A 281 10.75 -26.41 -5.36
CA GLN A 281 10.18 -27.39 -6.29
C GLN A 281 9.72 -26.70 -7.57
N GLY A 282 9.30 -27.48 -8.57
CA GLY A 282 8.75 -26.95 -9.82
C GLY A 282 9.61 -27.33 -11.02
N SER A 283 9.57 -26.53 -12.08
CA SER A 283 10.38 -26.75 -13.28
C SER A 283 11.85 -26.38 -13.02
N LEU A 284 12.50 -27.18 -12.18
CA LEU A 284 13.87 -26.98 -11.72
C LEU A 284 14.91 -27.20 -12.82
N ASP A 285 14.51 -27.83 -13.93
CA ASP A 285 15.28 -27.93 -15.17
C ASP A 285 15.61 -26.56 -15.79
N ARG A 286 14.81 -25.54 -15.48
CA ARG A 286 15.01 -24.15 -15.92
C ARG A 286 16.03 -23.38 -15.07
N VAL A 287 16.40 -23.89 -13.90
CA VAL A 287 17.38 -23.23 -13.02
C VAL A 287 18.76 -23.41 -13.65
N GLY A 288 19.46 -22.31 -13.93
CA GLY A 288 20.70 -22.28 -14.71
C GLY A 288 21.93 -22.78 -13.96
N THR A 289 21.89 -23.97 -13.36
CA THR A 289 23.04 -24.55 -12.65
C THR A 289 24.11 -25.05 -13.62
N ARG A 290 25.36 -24.76 -13.31
CA ARG A 290 26.55 -25.19 -14.06
C ARG A 290 27.16 -26.45 -13.47
N THR A 291 26.82 -26.83 -12.25
CA THR A 291 27.19 -28.13 -11.68
C THR A 291 26.24 -29.23 -12.17
N PRO A 292 26.71 -30.23 -12.95
CA PRO A 292 25.84 -31.28 -13.50
C PRO A 292 25.06 -32.04 -12.42
N GLY A 293 25.69 -32.33 -11.27
CA GLY A 293 25.07 -33.02 -10.14
C GLY A 293 24.01 -32.20 -9.38
N LYS A 294 23.91 -30.90 -9.63
CA LYS A 294 22.93 -30.02 -9.00
C LYS A 294 21.75 -29.69 -9.92
N ARG A 295 21.70 -30.20 -11.16
CA ARG A 295 20.56 -29.96 -12.07
C ARG A 295 19.27 -30.62 -11.59
N GLY A 296 18.18 -29.86 -11.59
CA GLY A 296 16.85 -30.37 -11.28
C GLY A 296 16.21 -31.12 -12.44
N LYS A 297 15.16 -31.89 -12.17
CA LYS A 297 14.36 -32.58 -13.18
C LYS A 297 13.15 -31.73 -13.60
N PRO A 298 12.67 -31.89 -14.85
CA PRO A 298 11.42 -31.28 -15.28
C PRO A 298 10.21 -31.88 -14.54
N VAL A 299 9.17 -31.07 -14.33
CA VAL A 299 7.87 -31.55 -13.83
C VAL A 299 7.10 -32.19 -14.97
N SER A 300 6.47 -33.35 -14.75
CA SER A 300 5.58 -33.95 -15.74
C SER A 300 4.38 -33.03 -16.05
N ASN A 301 3.99 -32.91 -17.32
CA ASN A 301 2.86 -32.08 -17.75
C ASN A 301 1.52 -32.40 -17.03
N LYS A 302 1.33 -33.66 -16.59
CA LYS A 302 0.18 -34.06 -15.76
C LYS A 302 0.23 -33.47 -14.34
N GLY A 303 1.40 -33.39 -13.72
CA GLY A 303 1.58 -32.80 -12.39
C GLY A 303 1.45 -31.27 -12.38
N ARG A 304 1.85 -30.61 -13.48
CA ARG A 304 1.78 -29.15 -13.65
C ARG A 304 0.33 -28.63 -13.73
N ARG A 305 -0.56 -29.35 -14.42
CA ARG A 305 -2.00 -29.02 -14.52
C ARG A 305 -2.83 -29.40 -13.28
N GLN A 306 -2.51 -30.51 -12.61
CA GLN A 306 -3.38 -31.03 -11.54
C GLN A 306 -3.36 -30.20 -10.24
N ARG A 307 -2.26 -29.53 -9.87
CA ARG A 307 -2.15 -28.85 -8.56
C ARG A 307 -2.94 -27.55 -8.43
N TYR A 308 -3.20 -26.84 -9.54
CA TYR A 308 -3.82 -25.50 -9.53
C TYR A 308 -5.10 -25.38 -10.37
N VAL A 309 -5.48 -26.45 -11.08
CA VAL A 309 -6.81 -26.63 -11.71
C VAL A 309 -7.69 -27.51 -10.84
N ALA A 310 -7.10 -28.33 -9.95
CA ALA A 310 -7.84 -29.26 -9.12
C ALA A 310 -7.38 -29.34 -7.66
N ALA A 311 -8.17 -28.72 -6.79
CA ALA A 311 -8.16 -28.98 -5.35
C ALA A 311 -8.77 -30.37 -5.08
N ALA A 312 -8.02 -31.45 -5.30
CA ALA A 312 -8.46 -32.84 -5.06
C ALA A 312 -9.80 -33.19 -5.74
N GLY A 313 -9.82 -33.28 -7.07
CA GLY A 313 -10.99 -33.78 -7.83
C GLY A 313 -12.03 -32.74 -8.25
N LEU A 314 -11.75 -31.45 -8.06
CA LEU A 314 -12.62 -30.34 -8.49
C LEU A 314 -12.04 -29.66 -9.73
N ASN A 315 -12.81 -29.35 -10.76
CA ASN A 315 -12.30 -28.71 -11.98
C ASN A 315 -12.61 -27.20 -11.95
N PHE A 316 -11.59 -26.36 -11.74
CA PHE A 316 -11.69 -24.89 -11.77
C PHE A 316 -11.26 -24.28 -13.12
N SER A 317 -11.29 -25.05 -14.21
CA SER A 317 -10.88 -24.56 -15.54
C SER A 317 -11.60 -23.29 -15.96
N SER A 318 -12.85 -23.08 -15.52
CA SER A 318 -13.61 -21.84 -15.80
C SER A 318 -13.17 -20.61 -14.99
N LEU A 319 -12.38 -20.79 -13.93
CA LEU A 319 -11.88 -19.69 -13.05
C LEU A 319 -10.36 -19.55 -13.11
N SER A 320 -9.65 -20.43 -13.82
CA SER A 320 -8.20 -20.44 -13.86
C SER A 320 -7.66 -20.12 -15.25
N THR A 321 -6.63 -19.30 -15.29
CA THR A 321 -5.93 -18.87 -16.50
C THR A 321 -4.51 -19.46 -16.49
N ASP A 322 -3.71 -19.16 -17.51
CA ASP A 322 -2.29 -19.57 -17.51
C ASP A 322 -1.49 -18.88 -16.39
N THR A 323 -1.94 -17.71 -15.94
CA THR A 323 -1.28 -16.88 -14.92
C THR A 323 -1.89 -17.01 -13.52
N VAL A 324 -3.18 -17.34 -13.37
CA VAL A 324 -3.87 -17.43 -12.07
C VAL A 324 -4.52 -18.82 -11.90
N GLY A 325 -4.37 -19.43 -10.74
CA GLY A 325 -5.03 -20.68 -10.36
C GLY A 325 -5.56 -20.66 -8.94
N PHE A 326 -6.11 -21.77 -8.47
CA PHE A 326 -6.63 -21.90 -7.11
C PHE A 326 -5.98 -23.08 -6.37
N ALA A 327 -5.67 -22.91 -5.09
CA ALA A 327 -5.09 -23.93 -4.23
C ALA A 327 -5.70 -23.92 -2.83
N ARG A 328 -5.79 -25.09 -2.19
CA ARG A 328 -6.39 -25.21 -0.85
C ARG A 328 -5.55 -24.50 0.21
N LEU A 329 -6.23 -23.75 1.06
CA LEU A 329 -5.70 -23.31 2.36
C LEU A 329 -5.41 -24.53 3.22
N LYS A 330 -4.14 -24.77 3.55
CA LYS A 330 -3.72 -25.90 4.40
C LYS A 330 -3.93 -25.60 5.87
N SER A 331 -3.58 -24.39 6.29
CA SER A 331 -3.68 -23.96 7.68
C SER A 331 -3.79 -22.44 7.76
N LYS A 332 -4.43 -21.98 8.84
CA LYS A 332 -4.54 -20.59 9.28
C LYS A 332 -4.27 -20.58 10.78
N THR A 333 -3.19 -19.93 11.21
CA THR A 333 -2.75 -19.92 12.62
C THR A 333 -2.45 -18.51 13.08
N LEU A 334 -3.01 -18.10 14.22
CA LEU A 334 -2.70 -16.80 14.82
C LEU A 334 -1.23 -16.79 15.27
N VAL A 335 -0.44 -15.83 14.78
CA VAL A 335 0.99 -15.68 15.09
C VAL A 335 1.21 -14.68 16.22
N GLY A 336 0.26 -13.77 16.42
CA GLY A 336 0.30 -12.73 17.45
C GLY A 336 0.07 -11.34 16.86
N GLU A 337 0.26 -10.32 17.68
CA GLU A 337 0.13 -8.94 17.26
C GLU A 337 1.41 -8.45 16.59
N LYS A 338 1.32 -8.02 15.32
CA LYS A 338 2.46 -7.53 14.55
C LYS A 338 2.13 -6.19 13.88
N PRO A 339 3.14 -5.33 13.65
CA PRO A 339 2.99 -4.16 12.79
C PRO A 339 2.59 -4.59 11.37
N THR A 340 1.52 -3.99 10.85
CA THR A 340 0.92 -4.31 9.55
C THR A 340 1.02 -3.10 8.62
N TYR A 341 0.98 -3.36 7.31
CA TYR A 341 1.11 -2.32 6.29
C TYR A 341 0.18 -2.62 5.12
N ASP A 342 -0.52 -1.59 4.65
CA ASP A 342 -1.39 -1.65 3.48
C ASP A 342 -0.67 -1.09 2.25
N ILE A 343 -0.95 -1.66 1.07
CA ILE A 343 -0.23 -1.35 -0.17
C ILE A 343 -1.24 -1.05 -1.28
N GLN A 344 -1.06 0.08 -1.97
CA GLN A 344 -1.91 0.45 -3.13
C GLN A 344 -1.20 0.18 -4.46
N VAL A 345 -1.94 -0.40 -5.41
CA VAL A 345 -1.48 -0.69 -6.79
C VAL A 345 -2.34 0.07 -7.80
N VAL A 346 -1.72 0.83 -8.71
CA VAL A 346 -2.45 1.60 -9.76
C VAL A 346 -3.26 0.67 -10.65
N GLY A 347 -4.53 1.01 -10.87
CA GLY A 347 -5.42 0.34 -11.83
C GLY A 347 -5.96 -1.02 -11.37
N LEU A 348 -5.53 -1.51 -10.20
CA LEU A 348 -5.89 -2.83 -9.68
C LEU A 348 -6.37 -2.73 -8.24
N GLU A 349 -7.53 -3.33 -7.95
CA GLU A 349 -8.17 -3.33 -6.63
C GLU A 349 -7.56 -4.36 -5.67
N ASN A 350 -6.54 -5.10 -6.14
CA ASN A 350 -5.87 -6.17 -5.42
C ASN A 350 -4.39 -6.29 -5.84
N PHE A 351 -3.63 -7.09 -5.10
CA PHE A 351 -2.22 -7.36 -5.34
C PHE A 351 -1.83 -8.81 -5.05
N VAL A 352 -0.69 -9.24 -5.59
CA VAL A 352 -0.09 -10.56 -5.33
C VAL A 352 1.02 -10.42 -4.28
N ALA A 353 0.83 -11.04 -3.12
CA ALA A 353 1.81 -11.15 -2.04
C ALA A 353 2.23 -12.60 -1.82
N ASN A 354 3.53 -12.89 -1.89
CA ASN A 354 4.08 -14.25 -1.81
C ASN A 354 3.37 -15.25 -2.77
N GLY A 355 2.88 -14.76 -3.92
CA GLY A 355 2.11 -15.56 -4.88
C GLY A 355 0.63 -15.77 -4.53
N ILE A 356 0.07 -15.11 -3.52
CA ILE A 356 -1.35 -15.18 -3.10
C ILE A 356 -2.03 -13.83 -3.39
N VAL A 357 -3.30 -13.82 -3.80
CA VAL A 357 -4.03 -12.61 -4.26
C VAL A 357 -4.87 -11.96 -3.13
N ALA A 358 -4.75 -10.64 -2.88
CA ALA A 358 -5.35 -9.89 -1.75
C ALA A 358 -5.80 -8.41 -2.06
N HIS A 359 -6.78 -7.79 -1.35
CA HIS A 359 -7.59 -6.57 -1.77
C HIS A 359 -7.30 -5.17 -1.08
N ASN A 360 -7.91 -4.03 -1.57
CA ASN A 360 -7.95 -2.60 -1.06
C ASN A 360 -9.38 -2.07 -0.60
N SER A 361 -9.59 -0.97 0.15
CA SER A 361 -10.93 -0.58 0.73
C SER A 361 -12.06 -0.25 -0.28
N PHE A 362 -13.10 -1.11 -0.33
CA PHE A 362 -14.28 -1.00 -1.22
C PHE A 362 -15.56 -1.38 -0.45
N ILE A 363 -16.63 -0.60 -0.60
CA ILE A 363 -17.93 -0.84 0.05
C ILE A 363 -19.03 -0.90 -1.01
N TYR A 364 -19.77 -2.00 -1.02
CA TYR A 364 -20.95 -2.19 -1.86
C TYR A 364 -22.16 -2.53 -0.98
N VAL A 365 -23.23 -1.75 -1.10
CA VAL A 365 -24.48 -1.95 -0.38
C VAL A 365 -25.53 -2.47 -1.37
N PRO A 366 -26.00 -3.72 -1.23
CA PRO A 366 -26.95 -4.29 -2.19
C PRO A 366 -28.30 -3.57 -2.22
N PRO A 367 -29.13 -3.79 -3.27
CA PRO A 367 -30.43 -3.15 -3.39
C PRO A 367 -31.33 -3.37 -2.17
N GLY A 368 -31.99 -2.30 -1.71
CA GLY A 368 -32.93 -2.33 -0.59
C GLY A 368 -32.32 -2.61 0.80
N VAL A 369 -31.00 -2.78 0.89
CA VAL A 369 -30.31 -3.02 2.17
C VAL A 369 -30.14 -1.72 2.93
N HIS A 370 -30.64 -1.69 4.17
CA HIS A 370 -30.42 -0.60 5.11
C HIS A 370 -29.36 -1.02 6.12
N VAL A 371 -28.22 -0.33 6.14
CA VAL A 371 -27.16 -0.58 7.12
C VAL A 371 -27.49 0.22 8.38
N ASP A 372 -27.89 -0.48 9.45
CA ASP A 372 -28.38 0.15 10.68
C ASP A 372 -27.28 0.73 11.57
N ILE A 373 -26.04 0.25 11.41
CA ILE A 373 -24.89 0.68 12.20
C ILE A 373 -23.91 1.41 11.26
N PRO A 374 -23.42 2.61 11.61
CA PRO A 374 -22.45 3.31 10.79
C PRO A 374 -21.19 2.47 10.59
N LEU A 375 -20.74 2.32 9.34
CA LEU A 375 -19.45 1.71 9.01
C LEU A 375 -18.35 2.71 9.38
N GLN A 376 -17.33 2.28 10.10
CA GLN A 376 -16.29 3.19 10.59
C GLN A 376 -14.89 2.79 10.09
N ALA A 377 -14.12 3.78 9.63
CA ALA A 377 -12.70 3.67 9.36
C ALA A 377 -11.95 4.79 10.10
N TYR A 378 -10.83 4.45 10.74
CA TYR A 378 -10.03 5.40 11.50
C TYR A 378 -8.58 5.40 10.99
N PHE A 379 -8.12 6.55 10.52
CA PHE A 379 -6.80 6.80 9.99
C PHE A 379 -5.96 7.60 10.98
N ARG A 380 -4.73 7.17 11.24
CA ARG A 380 -3.81 7.87 12.15
C ARG A 380 -2.40 7.98 11.56
N ILE A 381 -1.88 9.20 11.40
CA ILE A 381 -0.50 9.44 10.94
C ILE A 381 0.42 9.35 12.16
N ASN A 382 1.31 8.36 12.27
CA ASN A 382 2.19 8.20 13.45
C ASN A 382 3.70 8.29 13.12
N THR A 383 4.05 8.88 11.97
CA THR A 383 5.46 8.98 11.51
C THR A 383 5.76 10.35 10.92
N GLU A 384 6.94 10.87 11.26
CA GLU A 384 7.51 12.14 10.80
C GLU A 384 7.89 12.03 9.30
N ASN A 385 7.60 13.05 8.47
CA ASN A 385 7.87 13.09 7.02
C ASN A 385 7.16 12.04 6.14
N MET A 386 5.92 11.65 6.46
CA MET A 386 5.16 10.67 5.64
C MET A 386 4.00 11.33 4.88
N GLY A 387 3.83 10.95 3.61
CA GLY A 387 2.63 11.23 2.83
C GLY A 387 1.61 10.09 2.97
N GLN A 388 0.41 10.36 3.49
CA GLN A 388 -0.74 9.45 3.50
C GLN A 388 -1.56 9.65 2.22
N PHE A 389 -1.79 8.56 1.49
CA PHE A 389 -2.64 8.53 0.30
C PHE A 389 -3.68 7.42 0.47
N GLU A 390 -4.95 7.75 0.28
CA GLU A 390 -6.05 6.80 0.41
C GLU A 390 -7.06 6.97 -0.72
N ARG A 391 -7.70 5.87 -1.11
CA ARG A 391 -8.85 5.91 -2.01
C ARG A 391 -9.98 5.06 -1.45
N THR A 392 -11.16 5.66 -1.35
CA THR A 392 -12.39 5.02 -0.88
C THR A 392 -13.40 5.00 -2.01
N LEU A 393 -13.94 3.82 -2.35
CA LEU A 393 -15.04 3.65 -3.29
C LEU A 393 -16.26 3.06 -2.57
N ILE A 394 -17.38 3.79 -2.60
CA ILE A 394 -18.66 3.34 -2.05
C ILE A 394 -19.69 3.27 -3.17
N ILE A 395 -20.39 2.15 -3.28
CA ILE A 395 -21.52 1.96 -4.18
C ILE A 395 -22.73 1.58 -3.34
N ALA A 396 -23.71 2.48 -3.26
CA ALA A 396 -25.00 2.21 -2.64
C ALA A 396 -26.01 1.91 -3.75
N ASP A 397 -26.44 0.64 -3.86
CA ASP A 397 -27.37 0.20 -4.90
C ASP A 397 -28.82 0.61 -4.58
N THR A 398 -29.73 0.38 -5.50
CA THR A 398 -31.08 0.94 -5.56
C THR A 398 -31.83 0.78 -4.23
N GLY A 399 -32.32 1.88 -3.66
CA GLY A 399 -33.08 1.87 -2.40
C GLY A 399 -32.27 1.48 -1.16
N SER A 400 -30.95 1.41 -1.24
CA SER A 400 -30.09 1.08 -0.10
C SER A 400 -29.74 2.30 0.76
N TYR A 401 -29.29 2.05 1.99
CA TYR A 401 -28.79 3.08 2.89
C TYR A 401 -27.49 2.67 3.55
N VAL A 402 -26.53 3.59 3.62
CA VAL A 402 -25.32 3.44 4.42
C VAL A 402 -24.89 4.77 5.03
N HIS A 403 -24.48 4.70 6.30
CA HIS A 403 -23.72 5.74 6.97
C HIS A 403 -22.28 5.27 7.10
N TYR A 404 -21.35 6.00 6.53
CA TYR A 404 -19.92 5.77 6.64
C TYR A 404 -19.26 6.91 7.44
N VAL A 405 -18.41 6.57 8.40
CA VAL A 405 -17.69 7.51 9.26
C VAL A 405 -16.18 7.30 9.11
N GLU A 406 -15.49 8.40 8.88
CA GLU A 406 -14.04 8.48 8.71
C GLU A 406 -13.44 9.37 9.79
N GLY A 407 -12.60 8.82 10.66
CA GLY A 407 -11.84 9.57 11.64
C GLY A 407 -10.38 9.71 11.21
N CYS A 408 -9.80 10.90 11.28
CA CYS A 408 -8.41 11.16 10.88
C CYS A 408 -7.66 11.91 11.99
N THR A 409 -6.60 11.35 12.57
CA THR A 409 -5.79 12.04 13.60
C THR A 409 -4.28 11.95 13.39
N ALA A 410 -3.52 12.97 13.79
CA ALA A 410 -2.05 12.93 13.80
C ALA A 410 -1.46 13.48 15.10
N PRO A 411 -0.45 12.83 15.71
CA PRO A 411 0.43 13.43 16.71
C PRO A 411 1.20 14.63 16.13
N ILE A 412 1.65 15.50 17.04
CA ILE A 412 2.47 16.67 16.72
C ILE A 412 3.89 16.18 16.36
N TYR A 413 4.32 16.44 15.12
CA TYR A 413 5.70 16.18 14.64
C TYR A 413 6.30 17.49 14.12
N LYS A 414 7.64 17.59 14.02
CA LYS A 414 8.32 18.85 13.65
C LYS A 414 8.38 19.10 12.14
N SER A 415 8.18 18.07 11.32
CA SER A 415 8.38 18.14 9.87
C SER A 415 7.07 18.09 9.09
N ASP A 416 6.97 18.78 7.96
CA ASP A 416 5.74 18.82 7.17
C ASP A 416 5.33 17.42 6.64
N SER A 417 4.05 17.08 6.73
CA SER A 417 3.46 15.82 6.23
C SER A 417 2.32 16.09 5.25
N LEU A 418 1.99 15.14 4.37
CA LEU A 418 0.92 15.29 3.38
C LEU A 418 -0.16 14.24 3.61
N HIS A 419 -1.43 14.64 3.60
CA HIS A 419 -2.57 13.75 3.48
C HIS A 419 -3.31 14.08 2.18
N SER A 420 -3.46 13.09 1.30
CA SER A 420 -4.13 13.23 0.01
C SER A 420 -5.08 12.08 -0.23
N ALA A 421 -6.37 12.30 0.03
CA ALA A 421 -7.42 11.30 -0.13
C ALA A 421 -8.26 11.52 -1.39
N VAL A 422 -8.71 10.42 -1.99
CA VAL A 422 -9.70 10.40 -3.06
C VAL A 422 -10.91 9.58 -2.63
N VAL A 423 -12.09 10.21 -2.54
CA VAL A 423 -13.33 9.52 -2.20
C VAL A 423 -14.28 9.57 -3.39
N GLU A 424 -14.73 8.41 -3.82
CA GLU A 424 -15.70 8.24 -4.90
C GLU A 424 -16.92 7.48 -4.40
N ILE A 425 -18.10 8.07 -4.61
CA ILE A 425 -19.36 7.48 -4.17
C ILE A 425 -20.33 7.43 -5.35
N ILE A 426 -20.96 6.27 -5.55
CA ILE A 426 -22.03 6.07 -6.52
C ILE A 426 -23.30 5.76 -5.74
N VAL A 427 -24.27 6.67 -5.81
CA VAL A 427 -25.57 6.53 -5.15
C VAL A 427 -26.62 6.22 -6.22
N LYS A 428 -27.04 4.96 -6.28
CA LYS A 428 -28.04 4.44 -7.24
C LYS A 428 -29.45 4.92 -6.90
N PRO A 429 -30.46 4.70 -7.77
CA PRO A 429 -31.76 5.32 -7.63
C PRO A 429 -32.40 5.03 -6.28
N HIS A 430 -33.00 6.05 -5.66
CA HIS A 430 -33.63 5.98 -4.34
C HIS A 430 -32.73 5.55 -3.18
N ALA A 431 -31.41 5.41 -3.39
CA ALA A 431 -30.47 5.09 -2.33
C ALA A 431 -30.05 6.36 -1.56
N ARG A 432 -29.54 6.17 -0.35
CA ARG A 432 -29.06 7.26 0.51
C ARG A 432 -27.70 6.93 1.10
N VAL A 433 -26.74 7.83 0.95
CA VAL A 433 -25.41 7.71 1.56
C VAL A 433 -25.15 8.92 2.44
N ARG A 434 -24.81 8.66 3.71
CA ARG A 434 -24.25 9.65 4.62
C ARG A 434 -22.77 9.36 4.81
N TYR A 435 -21.92 10.34 4.53
CA TYR A 435 -20.47 10.27 4.72
C TYR A 435 -20.04 11.32 5.73
N THR A 436 -19.57 10.88 6.88
CA THR A 436 -19.09 11.73 7.96
C THR A 436 -17.58 11.67 8.05
N THR A 437 -16.91 12.81 8.12
CA THR A 437 -15.48 12.90 8.35
C THR A 437 -15.17 13.85 9.49
N ILE A 438 -14.40 13.37 10.46
CA ILE A 438 -13.81 14.22 11.49
C ILE A 438 -12.31 14.08 11.41
N GLN A 439 -11.64 15.19 11.12
CA GLN A 439 -10.20 15.26 11.04
C GLN A 439 -9.66 16.18 12.13
N ASN A 440 -8.59 15.76 12.77
CA ASN A 440 -7.75 16.55 13.65
C ASN A 440 -6.28 16.30 13.33
N TRP A 441 -5.75 17.09 12.40
CA TRP A 441 -4.37 16.98 11.96
C TRP A 441 -3.43 17.85 12.78
N SER A 442 -2.17 17.46 12.91
CA SER A 442 -1.15 18.36 13.43
C SER A 442 -0.90 19.54 12.47
N ASN A 443 -0.46 20.68 13.00
CA ASN A 443 -0.37 21.97 12.25
C ASN A 443 0.68 21.98 11.14
N ASN A 444 1.43 20.90 10.96
CA ASN A 444 2.42 20.64 9.92
C ASN A 444 1.87 19.78 8.76
N VAL A 445 0.60 19.36 8.80
CA VAL A 445 0.01 18.53 7.74
C VAL A 445 -0.62 19.39 6.63
N TYR A 446 -0.31 19.08 5.37
CA TYR A 446 -1.09 19.52 4.20
C TYR A 446 -2.19 18.51 3.92
N ASN A 447 -3.44 18.94 3.85
CA ASN A 447 -4.61 18.08 3.70
C ASN A 447 -5.33 18.40 2.38
N LEU A 448 -5.04 17.62 1.34
CA LEU A 448 -5.48 17.87 -0.04
C LEU A 448 -6.43 16.76 -0.49
N VAL A 449 -7.73 16.96 -0.32
CA VAL A 449 -8.71 15.87 -0.45
C VAL A 449 -9.69 16.14 -1.58
N THR A 450 -9.89 15.14 -2.43
CA THR A 450 -10.88 15.16 -3.51
C THR A 450 -12.00 14.16 -3.20
N LYS A 451 -13.19 14.66 -2.85
CA LYS A 451 -14.38 13.83 -2.65
C LYS A 451 -15.42 14.11 -3.73
N ARG A 452 -16.02 13.06 -4.29
CA ARG A 452 -17.03 13.18 -5.35
C ARG A 452 -18.07 12.08 -5.25
N ALA A 453 -19.33 12.48 -5.28
CA ALA A 453 -20.45 11.58 -5.40
C ALA A 453 -21.17 11.77 -6.74
N ARG A 454 -21.56 10.67 -7.38
CA ARG A 454 -22.56 10.65 -8.44
C ARG A 454 -23.88 10.17 -7.85
N VAL A 455 -24.93 10.96 -8.00
CA VAL A 455 -26.24 10.72 -7.40
C VAL A 455 -27.27 10.54 -8.52
N GLU A 456 -27.93 9.39 -8.53
CA GLU A 456 -28.94 9.00 -9.53
C GLU A 456 -30.36 9.36 -9.05
N THR A 457 -31.39 8.93 -9.78
CA THR A 457 -32.78 9.39 -9.63
C THR A 457 -33.32 9.17 -8.22
N GLY A 458 -33.86 10.23 -7.61
CA GLY A 458 -34.44 10.19 -6.26
C GLY A 458 -33.46 9.82 -5.13
N ALA A 459 -32.16 9.75 -5.43
CA ALA A 459 -31.13 9.37 -4.48
C ALA A 459 -30.61 10.57 -3.69
N THR A 460 -29.99 10.31 -2.54
CA THR A 460 -29.52 11.36 -1.61
C THR A 460 -28.07 11.12 -1.20
N MET A 461 -27.22 12.16 -1.29
CA MET A 461 -25.86 12.16 -0.75
C MET A 461 -25.72 13.25 0.32
N GLU A 462 -25.23 12.89 1.50
CA GLU A 462 -24.95 13.80 2.61
C GLU A 462 -23.46 13.75 2.96
N TRP A 463 -22.76 14.88 2.84
CA TRP A 463 -21.41 15.06 3.37
C TRP A 463 -21.46 15.82 4.70
N ILE A 464 -20.90 15.24 5.76
CA ILE A 464 -20.74 15.88 7.06
C ILE A 464 -19.24 15.96 7.35
N ASP A 465 -18.67 17.16 7.34
CA ASP A 465 -17.23 17.38 7.48
C ASP A 465 -16.89 18.26 8.69
N GLY A 466 -16.02 17.77 9.58
CA GLY A 466 -15.39 18.54 10.66
C GLY A 466 -13.89 18.70 10.41
N ASN A 467 -13.46 19.89 9.99
CA ASN A 467 -12.07 20.19 9.62
C ASN A 467 -11.34 20.92 10.75
N ILE A 468 -10.51 20.19 11.51
CA ILE A 468 -9.70 20.74 12.61
C ILE A 468 -8.22 20.40 12.37
N GLY A 469 -7.33 21.32 12.73
CA GLY A 469 -5.90 21.12 12.57
C GLY A 469 -5.42 21.37 11.14
N SER A 470 -4.26 20.80 10.77
CA SER A 470 -3.54 20.97 9.46
C SER A 470 -2.98 22.37 9.23
N LYS A 471 -1.84 22.44 8.51
CA LYS A 471 -1.26 23.70 8.03
C LYS A 471 -2.14 24.33 6.96
N VAL A 472 -2.50 23.52 5.97
CA VAL A 472 -3.37 23.92 4.86
C VAL A 472 -4.33 22.77 4.57
N THR A 473 -5.63 23.05 4.57
CA THR A 473 -6.65 22.15 4.01
C THR A 473 -7.18 22.72 2.70
N MET A 474 -7.24 21.88 1.68
CA MET A 474 -7.97 22.13 0.44
C MET A 474 -8.93 20.98 0.18
N LYS A 475 -10.23 21.19 0.45
CA LYS A 475 -11.25 20.15 0.32
C LYS A 475 -12.57 20.70 -0.17
N TYR A 476 -13.08 20.12 -1.25
CA TYR A 476 -14.32 20.56 -1.92
C TYR A 476 -15.18 19.35 -2.30
N PRO A 477 -15.92 18.72 -1.36
CA PRO A 477 -16.79 17.60 -1.68
C PRO A 477 -17.80 18.00 -2.75
N ALA A 478 -17.89 17.18 -3.78
CA ALA A 478 -18.72 17.42 -4.94
C ALA A 478 -19.89 16.43 -5.00
N VAL A 479 -21.08 16.92 -5.35
CA VAL A 479 -22.26 16.10 -5.63
C VAL A 479 -22.71 16.36 -7.06
N TRP A 480 -22.68 15.31 -7.88
CA TRP A 480 -23.14 15.33 -9.26
C TRP A 480 -24.53 14.70 -9.30
N MET A 481 -25.56 15.56 -9.29
CA MET A 481 -26.96 15.14 -9.32
C MET A 481 -27.36 14.84 -10.77
N THR A 482 -27.17 13.58 -11.16
CA THR A 482 -27.32 13.07 -12.53
C THR A 482 -28.70 12.50 -12.84
N GLY A 483 -29.54 12.25 -11.82
CA GLY A 483 -30.90 11.76 -11.98
C GLY A 483 -31.94 12.75 -11.47
N GLU A 484 -33.17 12.63 -11.98
CA GLU A 484 -34.28 13.48 -11.56
C GLU A 484 -34.54 13.33 -10.05
N HIS A 485 -34.90 14.42 -9.36
CA HIS A 485 -35.13 14.43 -7.91
C HIS A 485 -33.93 14.02 -7.04
N ALA A 486 -32.73 13.93 -7.60
CA ALA A 486 -31.52 13.71 -6.82
C ALA A 486 -31.26 14.86 -5.83
N LYS A 487 -30.72 14.52 -4.66
CA LYS A 487 -30.45 15.45 -3.57
C LYS A 487 -28.99 15.42 -3.13
N GLY A 488 -28.44 16.60 -2.86
CA GLY A 488 -27.08 16.77 -2.35
C GLY A 488 -27.03 17.69 -1.15
N GLU A 489 -26.45 17.21 -0.04
CA GLU A 489 -26.31 17.99 1.18
C GLU A 489 -24.84 18.01 1.62
N VAL A 490 -24.35 19.20 1.99
CA VAL A 490 -23.02 19.37 2.56
C VAL A 490 -23.13 20.23 3.81
N LEU A 491 -22.72 19.68 4.93
CA LEU A 491 -22.59 20.35 6.21
C LEU A 491 -21.11 20.31 6.62
N SER A 492 -20.44 21.46 6.63
CA SER A 492 -18.99 21.54 6.87
C SER A 492 -18.64 22.59 7.92
N VAL A 493 -17.82 22.21 8.91
CA VAL A 493 -17.15 23.12 9.86
C VAL A 493 -15.67 23.16 9.55
N ALA A 494 -15.07 24.35 9.61
CA ALA A 494 -13.63 24.52 9.54
C ALA A 494 -13.13 25.40 10.70
N PHE A 495 -12.07 24.95 11.36
CA PHE A 495 -11.40 25.70 12.43
C PHE A 495 -9.95 26.01 12.02
N ALA A 496 -9.55 27.28 12.06
CA ALA A 496 -8.18 27.71 11.77
C ALA A 496 -7.58 28.48 12.96
N GLY A 497 -6.49 27.96 13.51
CA GLY A 497 -5.61 28.61 14.47
C GLY A 497 -4.39 29.27 13.81
N GLU A 498 -3.40 29.61 14.63
CA GLU A 498 -2.17 30.28 14.18
C GLU A 498 -1.44 29.52 13.06
N GLY A 499 -1.10 30.23 11.99
CA GLY A 499 -0.37 29.68 10.84
C GLY A 499 -1.18 28.70 9.98
N GLN A 500 -2.48 28.52 10.23
CA GLN A 500 -3.33 27.59 9.50
C GLN A 500 -4.16 28.29 8.43
N HIS A 501 -4.38 27.60 7.30
CA HIS A 501 -5.31 28.00 6.26
C HIS A 501 -6.28 26.87 5.91
N GLN A 502 -7.55 27.03 6.26
CA GLN A 502 -8.63 26.10 5.88
C GLN A 502 -9.38 26.62 4.65
N ASP A 503 -8.99 26.20 3.44
CA ASP A 503 -9.74 26.45 2.20
C ASP A 503 -10.69 25.26 1.95
N THR A 504 -11.92 25.39 2.43
CA THR A 504 -12.94 24.35 2.40
C THR A 504 -14.17 24.84 1.65
N GLY A 505 -15.00 23.94 1.17
CA GLY A 505 -16.28 24.33 0.59
C GLY A 505 -16.96 23.16 -0.07
N ALA A 506 -17.74 23.41 -1.11
CA ALA A 506 -18.56 22.37 -1.74
C ALA A 506 -18.82 22.64 -3.21
N LYS A 507 -19.13 21.59 -3.98
CA LYS A 507 -19.54 21.71 -5.38
C LYS A 507 -20.86 20.97 -5.62
N MET A 508 -21.91 21.70 -5.97
CA MET A 508 -23.22 21.12 -6.31
C MET A 508 -23.46 21.29 -7.81
N LEU A 509 -23.51 20.17 -8.53
CA LEU A 509 -23.77 20.15 -9.96
C LEU A 509 -25.16 19.56 -10.19
N HIS A 510 -26.11 20.41 -10.60
CA HIS A 510 -27.44 20.02 -11.01
C HIS A 510 -27.42 19.67 -12.50
N LEU A 511 -27.48 18.38 -12.82
CA LEU A 511 -27.38 17.84 -14.18
C LEU A 511 -28.71 17.23 -14.67
N ALA A 512 -29.73 17.21 -13.82
CA ALA A 512 -31.06 16.69 -14.09
C ALA A 512 -32.14 17.58 -13.46
N SER A 513 -33.38 17.44 -13.92
CA SER A 513 -34.54 18.21 -13.46
C SER A 513 -34.90 17.91 -12.01
N ASN A 514 -35.58 18.87 -11.37
CA ASN A 514 -36.16 18.76 -10.05
C ASN A 514 -35.15 18.36 -8.94
N THR A 515 -33.86 18.66 -9.14
CA THR A 515 -32.79 18.33 -8.19
C THR A 515 -32.69 19.39 -7.10
N SER A 516 -32.31 19.00 -5.88
CA SER A 516 -32.22 19.93 -4.74
C SER A 516 -30.88 19.84 -4.03
N SER A 517 -30.27 20.97 -3.70
CA SER A 517 -29.05 21.00 -2.89
C SER A 517 -29.11 21.96 -1.71
N ASN A 518 -28.42 21.59 -0.63
CA ASN A 518 -28.25 22.41 0.56
C ASN A 518 -26.78 22.40 1.01
N ILE A 519 -26.17 23.58 1.11
CA ILE A 519 -24.81 23.75 1.63
C ILE A 519 -24.87 24.62 2.87
N VAL A 520 -24.42 24.08 4.00
CA VAL A 520 -24.20 24.83 5.23
C VAL A 520 -22.71 24.74 5.56
N SER A 521 -22.02 25.88 5.47
CA SER A 521 -20.62 26.00 5.83
C SER A 521 -20.48 26.93 7.02
N LYS A 522 -19.80 26.45 8.06
CA LYS A 522 -19.46 27.21 9.24
C LYS A 522 -17.95 27.28 9.37
N SER A 523 -17.41 28.44 9.73
CA SER A 523 -15.98 28.58 9.94
C SER A 523 -15.66 29.39 11.19
N VAL A 524 -14.57 29.03 11.87
CA VAL A 524 -14.06 29.69 13.07
C VAL A 524 -12.59 29.99 12.84
N ALA A 525 -12.18 31.24 13.03
CA ALA A 525 -10.78 31.66 12.86
C ALA A 525 -10.27 32.36 14.12
N ARG A 526 -9.07 31.96 14.57
CA ARG A 526 -8.38 32.43 15.77
C ARG A 526 -6.86 32.50 15.53
N GLY A 527 -6.15 33.33 16.29
CA GLY A 527 -4.69 33.38 16.36
C GLY A 527 -4.02 33.84 15.07
N GLY A 528 -4.72 34.63 14.26
CA GLY A 528 -4.27 34.99 12.91
C GLY A 528 -4.51 33.90 11.87
N GLY A 529 -5.25 32.84 12.24
CA GLY A 529 -5.69 31.79 11.34
C GLY A 529 -6.58 32.31 10.21
N ARG A 530 -6.55 31.59 9.09
CA ARG A 530 -7.32 31.94 7.90
C ARG A 530 -8.31 30.84 7.57
N THR A 531 -9.59 31.17 7.50
CA THR A 531 -10.61 30.31 6.88
C THR A 531 -11.00 30.85 5.51
N SER A 532 -11.34 29.96 4.60
CA SER A 532 -11.88 30.33 3.29
C SER A 532 -12.99 29.36 2.93
N TYR A 533 -14.17 29.88 2.63
CA TYR A 533 -15.22 29.11 1.96
C TYR A 533 -15.08 29.26 0.44
N ARG A 534 -15.10 28.15 -0.29
CA ARG A 534 -15.14 28.13 -1.75
C ARG A 534 -16.24 27.21 -2.26
N GLY A 535 -17.32 27.82 -2.75
CA GLY A 535 -18.50 27.10 -3.23
C GLY A 535 -18.65 27.17 -4.74
N LEU A 536 -19.09 26.09 -5.38
CA LEU A 536 -19.63 26.11 -6.74
C LEU A 536 -21.05 25.55 -6.72
N VAL A 537 -22.03 26.33 -7.15
CA VAL A 537 -23.36 25.85 -7.52
C VAL A 537 -23.50 26.03 -9.01
N GLN A 538 -23.63 24.91 -9.72
CA GLN A 538 -23.78 24.91 -11.17
C GLN A 538 -25.11 24.22 -11.54
N VAL A 539 -25.98 24.95 -12.22
CA VAL A 539 -27.23 24.43 -12.77
C VAL A 539 -27.12 24.39 -14.29
N ASN A 540 -27.09 23.18 -14.84
CA ASN A 540 -26.92 22.99 -16.27
C ASN A 540 -28.25 23.13 -17.02
N LYS A 541 -28.14 23.44 -18.31
CA LYS A 541 -29.28 23.47 -19.23
C LYS A 541 -30.05 22.15 -19.17
N GLY A 542 -31.37 22.22 -19.04
CA GLY A 542 -32.26 21.07 -18.91
C GLY A 542 -32.55 20.66 -17.47
N ALA A 543 -31.91 21.25 -16.47
CA ALA A 543 -32.16 20.97 -15.05
C ALA A 543 -33.27 21.86 -14.47
N HIS A 544 -34.44 21.91 -15.13
CA HIS A 544 -35.60 22.72 -14.72
C HIS A 544 -36.13 22.30 -13.34
N GLY A 545 -36.73 23.24 -12.61
CA GLY A 545 -37.29 23.00 -11.27
C GLY A 545 -36.24 22.78 -10.18
N SER A 546 -34.95 23.01 -10.47
CA SER A 546 -33.88 22.78 -9.51
C SER A 546 -33.87 23.83 -8.40
N ARG A 547 -33.48 23.42 -7.19
CA ARG A 547 -33.42 24.30 -6.02
C ARG A 547 -32.06 24.20 -5.30
N SER A 548 -31.49 25.33 -4.90
CA SER A 548 -30.24 25.34 -4.12
C SER A 548 -30.28 26.39 -3.02
N SER A 549 -29.81 26.01 -1.84
CA SER A 549 -29.61 26.92 -0.70
C SER A 549 -28.17 26.82 -0.23
N VAL A 550 -27.50 27.97 -0.09
CA VAL A 550 -26.13 28.06 0.43
C VAL A 550 -26.11 29.03 1.60
N LYS A 551 -25.64 28.57 2.76
CA LYS A 551 -25.44 29.38 3.96
C LYS A 551 -24.02 29.26 4.45
N CYS A 552 -23.32 30.38 4.51
CA CYS A 552 -21.94 30.49 4.94
C CYS A 552 -21.85 31.38 6.18
N ASP A 553 -21.67 30.79 7.36
CA ASP A 553 -21.47 31.55 8.60
C ASP A 553 -19.98 31.51 9.00
N ALA A 554 -19.39 32.66 9.29
CA ALA A 554 -18.03 32.76 9.80
C ALA A 554 -18.02 33.45 11.16
N LEU A 555 -17.21 32.94 12.08
CA LEU A 555 -16.98 33.50 13.40
C LEU A 555 -15.49 33.86 13.54
N LEU A 556 -15.20 35.15 13.68
CA LEU A 556 -13.87 35.66 14.00
C LEU A 556 -13.75 35.81 15.51
N VAL A 557 -12.78 35.12 16.10
CA VAL A 557 -12.55 35.11 17.54
C VAL A 557 -11.70 36.30 17.99
N ASP A 558 -10.87 36.84 17.10
CA ASP A 558 -9.99 37.98 17.37
C ASP A 558 -9.97 38.99 16.22
N THR A 559 -9.12 40.01 16.34
CA THR A 559 -8.99 41.12 15.39
C THR A 559 -7.96 40.88 14.28
N ILE A 560 -7.15 39.83 14.37
CA ILE A 560 -6.04 39.53 13.44
C ILE A 560 -6.39 38.39 12.46
N SER A 561 -7.37 37.56 12.82
CA SER A 561 -7.84 36.43 12.03
C SER A 561 -8.68 36.87 10.84
N ARG A 562 -8.75 36.01 9.83
CA ARG A 562 -9.38 36.33 8.56
C ARG A 562 -10.30 35.20 8.10
N SER A 563 -11.46 35.57 7.57
CA SER A 563 -12.35 34.64 6.86
C SER A 563 -12.70 35.23 5.50
N ASP A 564 -12.55 34.42 4.45
CA ASP A 564 -12.90 34.79 3.07
C ASP A 564 -14.02 33.90 2.53
N THR A 565 -14.93 34.44 1.70
CA THR A 565 -16.00 33.67 1.07
C THR A 565 -15.94 33.89 -0.45
N TYR A 566 -15.73 32.81 -1.21
CA TYR A 566 -15.62 32.81 -2.68
C TYR A 566 -16.75 31.96 -3.30
N PRO A 567 -17.95 32.53 -3.49
CA PRO A 567 -19.05 31.83 -4.13
C PRO A 567 -18.95 31.88 -5.65
N TYR A 568 -19.18 30.75 -6.31
CA TYR A 568 -19.35 30.64 -7.75
C TYR A 568 -20.73 30.07 -8.05
N VAL A 569 -21.50 30.81 -8.84
CA VAL A 569 -22.87 30.48 -9.20
C VAL A 569 -23.00 30.55 -10.71
N ASP A 570 -23.18 29.40 -11.36
CA ASP A 570 -23.33 29.27 -12.82
C ASP A 570 -24.69 28.64 -13.11
N ILE A 571 -25.70 29.48 -13.38
CA ILE A 571 -27.08 29.06 -13.66
C ILE A 571 -27.33 29.22 -15.15
N ARG A 572 -27.60 28.10 -15.83
CA ARG A 572 -27.83 28.03 -17.28
C ARG A 572 -29.26 27.63 -17.62
N GLU A 573 -30.18 27.87 -16.69
CA GLU A 573 -31.59 27.49 -16.77
C GLU A 573 -32.47 28.54 -16.08
N ASP A 574 -33.65 28.82 -16.64
CA ASP A 574 -34.51 29.92 -16.16
C ASP A 574 -35.41 29.49 -14.99
N ASP A 575 -35.87 28.23 -14.99
CA ASP A 575 -36.73 27.67 -13.95
C ASP A 575 -35.91 27.07 -12.80
N VAL A 576 -35.32 27.95 -11.97
CA VAL A 576 -34.44 27.57 -10.85
C VAL A 576 -34.68 28.50 -9.66
N THR A 577 -34.70 27.95 -8.45
CA THR A 577 -34.66 28.75 -7.21
C THR A 577 -33.30 28.60 -6.53
N MET A 578 -32.57 29.70 -6.36
CA MET A 578 -31.26 29.68 -5.73
C MET A 578 -31.11 30.82 -4.72
N GLY A 579 -30.65 30.49 -3.51
CA GLY A 579 -30.30 31.46 -2.47
C GLY A 579 -28.88 31.24 -1.97
N HIS A 580 -28.13 32.33 -1.77
CA HIS A 580 -26.83 32.33 -1.11
C HIS A 580 -26.77 33.42 -0.05
N GLU A 581 -26.52 33.01 1.20
CA GLU A 581 -26.35 33.88 2.34
C GLU A 581 -24.96 33.68 2.94
N ALA A 582 -24.25 34.78 3.20
CA ALA A 582 -22.96 34.75 3.88
C ALA A 582 -22.93 35.79 5.01
N THR A 583 -22.66 35.33 6.23
CA THR A 583 -22.60 36.17 7.44
C THR A 583 -21.23 36.04 8.10
N VAL A 584 -20.57 37.15 8.37
CA VAL A 584 -19.35 37.19 9.20
C VAL A 584 -19.69 37.87 10.51
N SER A 585 -19.52 37.14 11.61
CA SER A 585 -19.78 37.60 12.97
C SER A 585 -18.47 37.65 13.75
N LYS A 586 -18.38 38.59 14.68
CA LYS A 586 -17.36 38.60 15.73
C LYS A 586 -17.98 38.15 17.03
N VAL A 587 -17.19 37.58 17.92
CA VAL A 587 -17.64 37.30 19.28
C VAL A 587 -17.97 38.63 19.96
N SER A 588 -19.17 38.74 20.52
CA SER A 588 -19.65 39.98 21.12
C SER A 588 -19.05 40.16 22.52
N GLU A 589 -18.43 41.32 22.77
CA GLU A 589 -17.94 41.70 24.10
C GLU A 589 -19.05 41.63 25.16
N ASN A 590 -20.29 41.99 24.80
CA ASN A 590 -21.44 41.89 25.69
C ASN A 590 -21.81 40.43 26.01
N GLN A 591 -21.66 39.51 25.06
CA GLN A 591 -21.90 38.08 25.29
C GLN A 591 -20.84 37.49 26.22
N LEU A 592 -19.56 37.83 25.99
CA LEU A 592 -18.46 37.42 26.87
C LEU A 592 -18.62 38.00 28.27
N PHE A 593 -18.87 39.31 28.39
CA PHE A 593 -19.13 39.96 29.67
C PHE A 593 -20.30 39.31 30.42
N TYR A 594 -21.38 39.00 29.71
CA TYR A 594 -22.52 38.30 30.32
C TYR A 594 -22.13 36.92 30.87
N LEU A 595 -21.44 36.10 30.08
CA LEU A 595 -20.99 34.76 30.51
C LEU A 595 -19.98 34.83 31.66
N MET A 596 -19.02 35.75 31.60
CA MET A 596 -18.03 35.98 32.65
C MET A 596 -18.68 36.49 33.94
N SER A 597 -19.72 37.33 33.84
CA SER A 597 -20.50 37.77 35.00
C SER A 597 -21.23 36.62 35.72
N ARG A 598 -21.43 35.48 35.03
CA ARG A 598 -21.97 34.24 35.60
C ARG A 598 -20.90 33.33 36.22
N GLY A 599 -19.64 33.78 36.28
CA GLY A 599 -18.54 33.07 36.91
C GLY A 599 -17.73 32.16 35.98
N LEU A 600 -17.96 32.23 34.67
CA LEU A 600 -17.12 31.53 33.70
C LEU A 600 -15.81 32.30 33.46
N ALA A 601 -14.71 31.58 33.31
CA ALA A 601 -13.48 32.19 32.81
C ALA A 601 -13.69 32.67 31.36
N GLU A 602 -12.90 33.64 30.91
CA GLU A 602 -13.00 34.18 29.55
C GLU A 602 -12.83 33.10 28.47
N ASP A 603 -11.83 32.22 28.62
CA ASP A 603 -11.59 31.07 27.73
C ASP A 603 -12.79 30.11 27.70
N GLU A 604 -13.41 29.85 28.86
CA GLU A 604 -14.59 28.97 28.95
C GLU A 604 -15.83 29.60 28.31
N ALA A 605 -16.02 30.91 28.52
CA ALA A 605 -17.09 31.69 27.90
C ALA A 605 -16.93 31.70 26.37
N MET A 606 -15.71 31.92 25.88
CA MET A 606 -15.38 31.87 24.46
C MET A 606 -15.66 30.49 23.86
N ALA A 607 -15.16 29.43 24.50
CA ALA A 607 -15.41 28.06 24.07
C ALA A 607 -16.91 27.71 24.08
N MET A 608 -17.71 28.26 25.00
CA MET A 608 -19.17 28.08 25.01
C MET A 608 -19.84 28.75 23.80
N VAL A 609 -19.44 29.97 23.43
CA VAL A 609 -19.96 30.66 22.23
C VAL A 609 -19.60 29.87 20.96
N VAL A 610 -18.35 29.43 20.84
CA VAL A 610 -17.88 28.65 19.69
C VAL A 610 -18.59 27.30 19.60
N ARG A 611 -18.79 26.59 20.72
CA ARG A 611 -19.58 25.34 20.77
C ARG A 611 -21.02 25.56 20.31
N GLY A 612 -21.68 26.62 20.78
CA GLY A 612 -23.03 26.97 20.31
C GLY A 612 -23.07 27.27 18.81
N PHE A 613 -22.01 27.87 18.27
CA PHE A 613 -21.89 28.15 16.84
C PHE A 613 -21.75 26.88 15.99
N VAL A 614 -20.96 25.89 16.44
CA VAL A 614 -20.74 24.62 15.72
C VAL A 614 -21.77 23.53 16.04
N GLU A 615 -22.65 23.75 17.01
CA GLU A 615 -23.65 22.79 17.52
C GLU A 615 -24.45 22.07 16.41
N PRO A 616 -24.88 22.73 15.31
CA PRO A 616 -25.59 22.04 14.25
C PRO A 616 -24.82 20.88 13.61
N ILE A 617 -23.49 20.92 13.58
CA ILE A 617 -22.67 19.80 13.11
C ILE A 617 -22.57 18.72 14.19
N ALA A 618 -22.33 19.11 15.44
CA ALA A 618 -22.22 18.16 16.54
C ALA A 618 -23.46 17.27 16.67
N LYS A 619 -24.66 17.81 16.39
CA LYS A 619 -25.93 17.07 16.37
C LYS A 619 -26.03 16.02 15.26
N GLU A 620 -25.28 16.16 14.18
CA GLU A 620 -25.28 15.23 13.05
C GLU A 620 -24.25 14.10 13.19
N LEU A 621 -23.40 14.18 14.21
CA LEU A 621 -22.36 13.20 14.50
C LEU A 621 -22.87 12.14 15.50
N PRO A 622 -22.39 10.88 15.40
CA PRO A 622 -22.59 9.91 16.47
C PRO A 622 -22.03 10.43 17.80
N MET A 623 -22.56 9.94 18.92
CA MET A 623 -22.31 10.51 20.25
C MET A 623 -20.81 10.53 20.61
N GLU A 624 -20.08 9.46 20.31
CA GLU A 624 -18.63 9.38 20.53
C GLU A 624 -17.86 10.50 19.81
N TYR A 625 -18.24 10.79 18.58
CA TYR A 625 -17.60 11.77 17.70
C TYR A 625 -18.00 13.21 18.03
N ALA A 626 -19.24 13.43 18.47
CA ALA A 626 -19.70 14.71 18.98
C ALA A 626 -18.94 15.11 20.26
N LEU A 627 -18.68 14.15 21.15
CA LEU A 627 -17.86 14.37 22.36
C LEU A 627 -16.41 14.69 22.01
N GLU A 628 -15.83 13.95 21.05
CA GLU A 628 -14.47 14.22 20.56
C GLU A 628 -14.36 15.62 19.94
N LEU A 629 -15.30 16.00 19.07
CA LEU A 629 -15.35 17.34 18.47
C LEU A 629 -15.38 18.45 19.53
N ASN A 630 -16.23 18.31 20.55
CA ASN A 630 -16.32 19.29 21.63
C ASN A 630 -15.01 19.40 22.43
N ARG A 631 -14.37 18.26 22.74
CA ARG A 631 -13.07 18.21 23.41
C ARG A 631 -11.97 18.88 22.57
N LEU A 632 -11.98 18.64 21.27
CA LEU A 632 -11.02 19.24 20.34
C LEU A 632 -11.18 20.76 20.27
N ILE A 633 -12.41 21.25 20.28
CA ILE A 633 -12.68 22.70 20.32
C ILE A 633 -12.13 23.30 21.62
N GLU A 634 -12.37 22.66 22.77
CA GLU A 634 -11.83 23.14 24.06
C GLU A 634 -10.29 23.21 24.04
N LEU A 635 -9.62 22.17 23.55
CA LEU A 635 -8.15 22.17 23.40
C LEU A 635 -7.66 23.26 22.44
N GLN A 636 -8.41 23.55 21.38
CA GLN A 636 -8.10 24.64 20.46
C GLN A 636 -8.49 26.02 21.02
N MET A 637 -9.14 26.10 22.18
CA MET A 637 -9.50 27.33 22.91
C MET A 637 -8.60 27.58 24.13
N GLU A 638 -7.93 26.56 24.68
CA GLU A 638 -6.94 26.74 25.75
C GLU A 638 -5.83 27.72 25.30
N GLY A 639 -5.58 28.78 26.10
CA GLY A 639 -4.62 29.83 25.80
C GLY A 639 -5.10 30.91 24.82
N ALA A 640 -6.42 31.14 24.69
CA ALA A 640 -7.02 32.15 23.79
C ALA A 640 -6.80 33.61 24.20
N VAL A 641 -6.35 33.84 25.42
CA VAL A 641 -6.09 35.16 25.95
C VAL A 641 -4.61 35.33 26.24
N GLY A 642 -3.90 36.04 25.37
CA GLY A 642 -2.50 36.45 25.55
C GLY A 642 -1.67 36.43 24.28
#